data_AF-A0A7D4TDF1-F1
#
_entry.id   AF-A0A7D4TDF1-F1
#
_cell.length_a   1.000
_cell.length_b   1.000
_cell.length_c   1.000
_cell.angle_alpha   90.00
_cell.angle_beta   90.00
_cell.angle_gamma   90.00
#
_symmetry.space_group_name_H-M   'P 1'
#
loop_
_entity.id
_entity.type
_entity.pdbx_description
1 polymer ?
#
loop_
_entity_poly.entity_id
_entity_poly.type
_entity_poly.pdbx_seq_one_letter_code
_entity_poly.pdbx_strand_id
1 'polypeptide(L)'
;MIQGATLSKQFYFLTLLFALFTSLFHPAQAEELLEVDQAFQLVDPKIENRQILIEWEIADDYKLYKDKMSVQASNIELETPQYSEAKTVDDPLFGKSEVFLHKASIRIPYQGDATSTEVSVKYQGCADKIGVCYPPQTRTFTLNLPSIQAQESQNAAASLNSLKELNNYLADSSDQPELLEADQAFQFSGQQNGNKVEISWLIADGYHLYKDKIKVKTLSGDVQLGAIQLPTAEKIDDPLFGKTEVFHGTLVADIAIESLSQTSQIEIEYQGCSAESGVCYPPARKTINLDPAAFTTDASSAPAPALGSATVKDNSQLSETDLIADTLKNSSVWIVILTFLVFGLLLSLTPCIFPMIPILSSIIVGQGENLTTRKAFIMSLVYVLAMSVTYTVAGVLAGIFGENLQAAFQNPWIIGSFSAVFLLLALSMFGFYELQLPSALQSKLTNLSNKQQGGTLTGVAIMGFLSALIVGPCVAPPLAGALIYIGQTGDALLGGIALFAMSIGMGAPLLLLGTSAGKLLPRAGAWMDNVKAVFGVMLIGVAIWMAGRILPSEATMLAWALLLIISAVYLGAFESTAEKSGWSKLFKGFGLSLFVYGVILLLGMLAGSKDMLQPLKVFQGGGQSFTQQQNELAFNKIKSIDDLDKILAEGKPVMLDFYADWCVSCKEMEQFTFSDPKVQKALEGVTLLKADVTANDDTDKALMKRFGIIGPPAILFFEQGQERKAQRVVGFKKADEFTQTIQQAFNK
;
A
#
# COMPACT_ATOMS: atom_id res chain seq x y z
N MET A 1 16.01 56.20 -5.60
CA MET A 1 16.42 55.61 -4.31
C MET A 1 15.27 55.00 -3.49
N ILE A 2 13.98 55.21 -3.81
CA ILE A 2 12.86 54.70 -2.99
C ILE A 2 12.36 53.30 -3.43
N GLN A 3 12.67 52.85 -4.65
CA GLN A 3 12.30 51.50 -5.15
C GLN A 3 13.19 50.34 -4.67
N GLY A 4 14.36 50.62 -4.06
CA GLY A 4 15.24 49.57 -3.54
C GLY A 4 14.78 48.99 -2.20
N ALA A 5 14.03 49.76 -1.40
CA ALA A 5 13.64 49.38 -0.05
C ALA A 5 12.45 48.41 0.01
N THR A 6 11.54 48.46 -0.96
CA THR A 6 10.40 47.54 -1.06
C THR A 6 10.80 46.18 -1.64
N LEU A 7 11.75 46.15 -2.57
CA LEU A 7 12.33 44.90 -3.08
C LEU A 7 13.10 44.16 -1.97
N SER A 8 13.81 44.89 -1.10
CA SER A 8 14.51 44.32 0.04
C SER A 8 13.57 43.66 1.07
N LYS A 9 12.38 44.23 1.31
CA LYS A 9 11.39 43.63 2.21
C LYS A 9 10.72 42.38 1.64
N GLN A 10 10.39 42.37 0.35
CA GLN A 10 9.89 41.16 -0.30
C GLN A 10 10.97 40.09 -0.42
N PHE A 11 12.23 40.48 -0.65
CA PHE A 11 13.37 39.57 -0.64
C PHE A 11 13.59 39.00 0.75
N TYR A 12 13.52 39.80 1.82
CA TYR A 12 13.59 39.30 3.20
C TYR A 12 12.47 38.31 3.50
N PHE A 13 11.24 38.59 3.05
CA PHE A 13 10.12 37.66 3.24
C PHE A 13 10.31 36.36 2.42
N LEU A 14 10.81 36.45 1.18
CA LEU A 14 11.06 35.28 0.34
C LEU A 14 12.28 34.48 0.79
N THR A 15 13.34 35.13 1.31
CA THR A 15 14.49 34.46 1.92
C THR A 15 14.16 33.92 3.29
N LEU A 16 13.23 34.52 4.03
CA LEU A 16 12.77 33.99 5.31
C LEU A 16 11.80 32.82 5.09
N LEU A 17 11.01 32.85 4.01
CA LEU A 17 10.18 31.73 3.56
C LEU A 17 11.02 30.60 2.94
N PHE A 18 12.05 30.94 2.16
CA PHE A 18 13.03 29.98 1.61
C PHE A 18 13.95 29.46 2.71
N ALA A 19 14.32 30.26 3.72
CA ALA A 19 15.02 29.81 4.91
C ALA A 19 14.13 28.88 5.76
N LEU A 20 12.84 29.20 5.90
CA LEU A 20 11.84 28.31 6.52
C LEU A 20 11.73 26.98 5.74
N PHE A 21 11.73 27.06 4.41
CA PHE A 21 11.66 25.90 3.52
C PHE A 21 12.95 25.08 3.57
N THR A 22 14.13 25.71 3.62
CA THR A 22 15.42 25.02 3.75
C THR A 22 15.69 24.53 5.18
N SER A 23 15.08 25.11 6.20
CA SER A 23 15.07 24.54 7.56
C SER A 23 14.11 23.35 7.66
N LEU A 24 13.06 23.30 6.83
CA LEU A 24 12.22 22.10 6.67
C LEU A 24 12.89 21.01 5.82
N PHE A 25 13.92 21.36 5.04
CA PHE A 25 14.73 20.46 4.21
C PHE A 25 16.18 20.31 4.71
N HIS A 26 16.45 20.55 6.00
CA HIS A 26 17.53 19.77 6.60
C HIS A 26 17.03 18.32 6.60
N PRO A 27 17.83 17.34 6.14
CA PRO A 27 17.70 16.04 6.75
C PRO A 27 18.05 16.31 8.22
N ALA A 28 17.04 16.52 9.05
CA ALA A 28 17.17 16.00 10.39
C ALA A 28 17.59 14.56 10.13
N GLN A 29 18.83 14.23 10.47
CA GLN A 29 19.09 12.90 10.97
C GLN A 29 18.08 12.76 12.11
N ALA A 30 16.87 12.31 11.78
CA ALA A 30 16.09 11.55 12.73
C ALA A 30 17.05 10.41 13.02
N GLU A 31 17.71 10.48 14.19
CA GLU A 31 18.34 9.32 14.80
C GLU A 31 17.31 8.20 14.63
N GLU A 32 17.66 7.26 13.76
CA GLU A 32 16.78 6.19 13.31
C GLU A 32 16.28 5.49 14.57
N LEU A 33 14.98 5.56 14.84
CA LEU A 33 14.37 4.92 16.00
C LEU A 33 14.69 3.43 15.92
N LEU A 34 15.49 2.94 16.86
CA LEU A 34 15.82 1.52 16.95
C LEU A 34 14.53 0.69 17.03
N GLU A 35 14.55 -0.50 16.43
CA GLU A 35 13.46 -1.46 16.61
C GLU A 35 13.36 -1.86 18.08
N VAL A 36 12.17 -2.27 18.54
CA VAL A 36 11.90 -2.63 19.95
C VAL A 36 12.93 -3.63 20.49
N ASP A 37 13.26 -4.65 19.72
CA ASP A 37 14.18 -5.71 20.12
C ASP A 37 15.65 -5.25 20.13
N GLN A 38 15.97 -4.16 19.42
CA GLN A 38 17.30 -3.53 19.48
C GLN A 38 17.39 -2.53 20.64
N ALA A 39 16.30 -1.81 20.91
CA ALA A 39 16.20 -0.82 21.98
C ALA A 39 16.10 -1.45 23.38
N PHE A 40 15.39 -2.58 23.48
CA PHE A 40 15.13 -3.30 24.74
C PHE A 40 15.39 -4.80 24.54
N GLN A 41 16.66 -5.20 24.52
CA GLN A 41 17.07 -6.58 24.36
C GLN A 41 16.72 -7.37 25.63
N LEU A 42 15.67 -8.17 25.56
CA LEU A 42 15.26 -9.06 26.64
C LEU A 42 16.05 -10.36 26.58
N VAL A 43 16.83 -10.64 27.63
CA VAL A 43 17.61 -11.87 27.78
C VAL A 43 16.68 -13.00 28.24
N ASP A 44 16.86 -14.20 27.67
CA ASP A 44 16.09 -15.38 28.05
C ASP A 44 16.10 -15.58 29.58
N PRO A 45 14.93 -15.72 30.23
CA PRO A 45 14.85 -15.84 31.68
C PRO A 45 15.58 -17.08 32.19
N LYS A 46 16.26 -16.95 33.33
CA LYS A 46 16.99 -18.05 33.98
C LYS A 46 16.41 -18.34 35.35
N ILE A 47 16.54 -19.58 35.80
CA ILE A 47 16.17 -19.98 37.16
C ILE A 47 17.44 -20.11 37.98
N GLU A 48 17.57 -19.29 39.03
CA GLU A 48 18.65 -19.36 40.01
C GLU A 48 18.06 -19.40 41.41
N ASN A 49 18.44 -20.38 42.23
CA ASN A 49 18.03 -20.46 43.65
C ASN A 49 16.52 -20.30 43.90
N ARG A 50 15.67 -20.95 43.07
CA ARG A 50 14.19 -20.85 43.13
C ARG A 50 13.65 -19.44 42.86
N GLN A 51 14.40 -18.64 42.10
CA GLN A 51 14.00 -17.32 41.62
C GLN A 51 14.12 -17.30 40.08
N ILE A 52 13.13 -16.70 39.43
CA ILE A 52 13.17 -16.39 38.01
C ILE A 52 13.89 -15.05 37.86
N LEU A 53 15.04 -15.06 37.18
CA LEU A 53 15.83 -13.89 36.82
C LEU A 53 15.51 -13.49 35.37
N ILE A 54 15.03 -12.27 35.19
CA ILE A 54 14.73 -11.69 33.88
C ILE A 54 15.59 -10.43 33.73
N GLU A 55 16.34 -10.31 32.64
CA GLU A 55 17.28 -9.21 32.40
C GLU A 55 17.00 -8.51 31.07
N TRP A 56 17.17 -7.19 31.05
CA TRP A 56 17.11 -6.35 29.86
C TRP A 56 18.42 -5.61 29.67
N GLU A 57 18.92 -5.57 28.43
CA GLU A 57 19.91 -4.59 27.98
C GLU A 57 19.18 -3.49 27.19
N ILE A 58 19.32 -2.25 27.67
CA ILE A 58 18.61 -1.07 27.16
C ILE A 58 19.63 -0.22 26.40
N ALA A 59 19.31 0.14 25.15
CA ALA A 59 20.18 0.98 24.34
C ALA A 59 20.36 2.39 24.93
N ASP A 60 21.47 3.06 24.58
CA ASP A 60 21.72 4.45 24.97
C ASP A 60 20.57 5.36 24.47
N ASP A 61 20.16 6.33 25.29
CA ASP A 61 19.00 7.22 25.05
C ASP A 61 17.60 6.55 25.12
N TYR A 62 17.50 5.33 25.65
CA TYR A 62 16.23 4.65 25.93
C TYR A 62 16.03 4.40 27.43
N LYS A 63 14.75 4.38 27.84
CA LYS A 63 14.36 4.11 29.23
C LYS A 63 13.15 3.19 29.32
N LEU A 64 13.15 2.32 30.33
CA LEU A 64 12.09 1.34 30.56
C LEU A 64 11.38 1.62 31.88
N TYR A 65 10.04 1.59 31.89
CA TYR A 65 9.23 2.06 33.02
C TYR A 65 8.90 0.93 33.98
N LYS A 66 9.32 1.07 35.25
CA LYS A 66 9.09 0.06 36.28
C LYS A 66 7.60 -0.20 36.54
N ASP A 67 6.77 0.85 36.52
CA ASP A 67 5.31 0.74 36.73
C ASP A 67 4.56 0.09 35.55
N LYS A 68 5.24 -0.08 34.41
CA LYS A 68 4.70 -0.73 33.20
C LYS A 68 5.28 -2.12 32.95
N MET A 69 6.01 -2.67 33.92
CA MET A 69 6.51 -4.04 33.89
C MET A 69 5.60 -4.96 34.70
N SER A 70 5.13 -6.05 34.11
CA SER A 70 4.39 -7.10 34.83
C SER A 70 4.81 -8.48 34.35
N VAL A 71 4.97 -9.40 35.28
CA VAL A 71 5.32 -10.80 34.99
C VAL A 71 4.21 -11.70 35.51
N GLN A 72 3.77 -12.62 34.66
CA GLN A 72 2.77 -13.64 34.98
C GLN A 72 3.34 -15.00 34.65
N ALA A 73 2.98 -16.02 35.42
CA ALA A 73 3.39 -17.38 35.14
C ALA A 73 2.21 -18.35 35.22
N SER A 74 2.22 -19.34 34.32
CA SER A 74 1.25 -20.42 34.30
C SER A 74 1.73 -21.55 35.22
N ASN A 75 0.85 -22.06 36.09
CA ASN A 75 1.07 -23.23 36.94
C ASN A 75 2.06 -23.06 38.12
N ILE A 76 2.51 -21.83 38.41
CA ILE A 76 3.27 -21.48 39.64
C ILE A 76 2.76 -20.15 40.20
N GLU A 77 2.83 -19.99 41.52
CA GLU A 77 2.54 -18.70 42.17
C GLU A 77 3.83 -17.87 42.26
N LEU A 78 3.80 -16.65 41.70
CA LEU A 78 4.91 -15.70 41.76
C LEU A 78 4.80 -14.84 43.01
N GLU A 79 5.90 -14.73 43.76
CA GLU A 79 6.00 -13.80 44.89
C GLU A 79 6.36 -12.37 44.43
N THR A 80 6.46 -11.44 45.37
CA THR A 80 6.75 -10.04 45.08
C THR A 80 8.05 -9.87 44.28
N PRO A 81 8.01 -9.26 43.08
CA PRO A 81 9.18 -9.08 42.23
C PRO A 81 10.18 -8.09 42.86
N GLN A 82 11.46 -8.49 42.89
CA GLN A 82 12.57 -7.64 43.30
C GLN A 82 13.24 -7.03 42.08
N TYR A 83 13.07 -5.72 41.90
CA TYR A 83 13.67 -4.96 40.80
C TYR A 83 15.09 -4.49 41.14
N SER A 84 15.93 -4.29 40.11
CA SER A 84 17.20 -3.56 40.21
C SER A 84 17.01 -2.10 40.63
N GLU A 85 18.12 -1.38 40.90
CA GLU A 85 18.09 0.03 41.23
C GLU A 85 17.46 0.85 40.08
N ALA A 86 16.33 1.49 40.34
CA ALA A 86 15.62 2.35 39.40
C ALA A 86 15.94 3.82 39.67
N LYS A 87 15.99 4.63 38.62
CA LYS A 87 16.19 6.08 38.73
C LYS A 87 14.85 6.79 38.61
N THR A 88 14.55 7.71 39.51
CA THR A 88 13.37 8.57 39.37
C THR A 88 13.64 9.64 38.33
N VAL A 89 12.82 9.68 37.28
CA VAL A 89 12.86 10.69 36.23
C VAL A 89 11.49 11.35 36.15
N ASP A 90 11.47 12.68 36.02
CA ASP A 90 10.23 13.43 35.80
C ASP A 90 9.98 13.48 34.29
N ASP A 91 9.12 12.60 33.81
CA ASP A 91 8.83 12.43 32.40
C ASP A 91 7.71 13.39 31.94
N PRO A 92 7.86 14.10 30.80
CA PRO A 92 6.83 15.02 30.32
C PRO A 92 5.46 14.39 30.02
N LEU A 93 5.40 13.09 29.71
CA LEU A 93 4.18 12.35 29.38
C LEU A 93 3.58 11.65 30.60
N PHE A 94 4.42 11.13 31.50
CA PHE A 94 3.98 10.27 32.61
C PHE A 94 4.21 10.86 34.01
N GLY A 95 4.84 12.03 34.12
CA GLY A 95 5.22 12.64 35.39
C GLY A 95 6.38 11.89 36.07
N LYS A 96 6.45 11.97 37.40
CA LYS A 96 7.51 11.32 38.18
C LYS A 96 7.37 9.80 38.15
N SER A 97 8.22 9.14 37.36
CA SER A 97 8.24 7.69 37.19
C SER A 97 9.61 7.11 37.54
N GLU A 98 9.62 5.88 38.06
CA GLU A 98 10.84 5.10 38.26
C GLU A 98 11.19 4.38 36.95
N VAL A 99 12.37 4.67 36.40
CA VAL A 99 12.82 4.14 35.12
C VAL A 99 14.18 3.43 35.25
N PHE A 100 14.39 2.45 34.38
CA PHE A 100 15.68 1.77 34.19
C PHE A 100 16.40 2.33 32.97
N LEU A 101 17.72 2.50 33.09
CA LEU A 101 18.61 2.98 32.05
C LEU A 101 19.75 1.97 31.87
N HIS A 102 20.13 1.68 30.63
CA HIS A 102 21.17 0.72 30.23
C HIS A 102 20.92 -0.74 30.61
N LYS A 103 20.51 -1.04 31.84
CA LYS A 103 20.19 -2.40 32.32
C LYS A 103 19.00 -2.40 33.28
N ALA A 104 18.17 -3.44 33.18
CA ALA A 104 17.13 -3.74 34.17
C ALA A 104 17.19 -5.23 34.51
N SER A 105 17.01 -5.58 35.78
CA SER A 105 16.88 -6.98 36.20
C SER A 105 15.73 -7.14 37.19
N ILE A 106 14.93 -8.18 37.03
CA ILE A 106 13.88 -8.57 37.98
C ILE A 106 14.19 -9.97 38.49
N ARG A 107 14.18 -10.15 39.81
CA ARG A 107 14.24 -11.44 40.50
C ARG A 107 12.89 -11.75 41.13
N ILE A 108 12.26 -12.84 40.74
CA ILE A 108 10.93 -13.23 41.21
C ILE A 108 11.01 -14.61 41.85
N PRO A 109 10.90 -14.73 43.19
CA PRO A 109 10.75 -16.02 43.84
C PRO A 109 9.44 -16.68 43.40
N TYR A 110 9.43 -18.00 43.26
CA TYR A 110 8.22 -18.74 42.88
C TYR A 110 7.94 -19.92 43.82
N GLN A 111 6.65 -20.21 44.01
CA GLN A 111 6.15 -21.38 44.72
C GLN A 111 5.38 -22.30 43.75
N GLY A 112 5.64 -23.60 43.84
CA GLY A 112 5.05 -24.62 42.97
C GLY A 112 6.03 -25.76 42.68
N ASP A 113 5.48 -26.94 42.39
CA ASP A 113 6.21 -28.18 42.09
C ASP A 113 6.06 -28.60 40.61
N ALA A 114 5.67 -27.66 39.74
CA ALA A 114 5.56 -27.90 38.31
C ALA A 114 6.94 -28.20 37.70
N THR A 115 7.00 -29.06 36.68
CA THR A 115 8.24 -29.41 35.95
C THR A 115 8.58 -28.40 34.86
N SER A 116 7.58 -27.68 34.36
CA SER A 116 7.73 -26.60 33.39
C SER A 116 6.66 -25.54 33.64
N THR A 117 6.99 -24.28 33.41
CA THR A 117 6.10 -23.13 33.54
C THR A 117 6.27 -22.19 32.35
N GLU A 118 5.16 -21.61 31.90
CA GLU A 118 5.20 -20.53 30.91
C GLU A 118 5.18 -19.18 31.63
N VAL A 119 6.17 -18.34 31.36
CA VAL A 119 6.34 -17.01 31.95
C VAL A 119 6.08 -15.95 30.89
N SER A 120 5.03 -15.14 31.09
CA SER A 120 4.68 -14.00 30.27
C SER A 120 5.19 -12.70 30.89
N VAL A 121 6.03 -11.98 30.16
CA VAL A 121 6.69 -10.75 30.58
C VAL A 121 6.17 -9.59 29.73
N LYS A 122 5.47 -8.64 30.37
CA LYS A 122 5.00 -7.41 29.74
C LYS A 122 5.86 -6.22 30.18
N TYR A 123 6.30 -5.39 29.23
CA TYR A 123 7.11 -4.21 29.51
C TYR A 123 6.84 -3.07 28.52
N GLN A 124 7.19 -1.85 28.90
CA GLN A 124 7.07 -0.66 28.04
C GLN A 124 8.23 0.30 28.28
N GLY A 125 8.75 0.89 27.20
CA GLY A 125 9.82 1.87 27.24
C GLY A 125 9.63 3.00 26.23
N CYS A 126 10.42 4.07 26.37
CA CYS A 126 10.40 5.24 25.48
C CYS A 126 11.82 5.65 25.10
N ALA A 127 11.94 6.29 23.93
CA ALA A 127 13.15 6.99 23.50
C ALA A 127 13.18 8.38 24.14
N ASP A 128 14.21 8.69 24.92
CA ASP A 128 14.30 9.89 25.77
C ASP A 128 14.49 11.16 24.93
N LYS A 129 15.28 11.10 23.86
CA LYS A 129 15.57 12.24 22.97
C LYS A 129 14.41 12.63 22.05
N ILE A 130 13.68 11.63 21.53
CA ILE A 130 12.63 11.83 20.52
C ILE A 130 11.25 11.97 21.19
N GLY A 131 11.14 11.58 22.48
CA GLY A 131 9.89 11.67 23.24
C GLY A 131 8.81 10.69 22.76
N VAL A 132 9.20 9.65 22.02
CA VAL A 132 8.30 8.64 21.46
C VAL A 132 8.35 7.38 22.32
N CYS A 133 7.17 6.89 22.69
CA CYS A 133 6.99 5.71 23.51
C CYS A 133 6.52 4.53 22.67
N TYR A 134 7.14 3.37 22.89
CA TYR A 134 6.72 2.14 22.23
C TYR A 134 5.43 1.63 22.88
N PRO A 135 4.55 0.95 22.11
CA PRO A 135 3.41 0.26 22.69
C PRO A 135 3.87 -0.86 23.65
N PRO A 136 3.06 -1.26 24.64
CA PRO A 136 3.41 -2.33 25.57
C PRO A 136 3.74 -3.63 24.84
N GLN A 137 4.88 -4.22 25.16
CA GLN A 137 5.39 -5.46 24.58
C GLN A 137 5.10 -6.61 25.53
N THR A 138 4.73 -7.77 24.99
CA THR A 138 4.52 -9.00 25.76
C THR A 138 5.36 -10.11 25.13
N ARG A 139 6.18 -10.79 25.95
CA ARG A 139 7.02 -11.93 25.52
C ARG A 139 6.77 -13.13 26.43
N THR A 140 6.57 -14.30 25.85
CA THR A 140 6.34 -15.56 26.58
C THR A 140 7.56 -16.46 26.48
N PHE A 141 7.91 -17.12 27.58
CA PHE A 141 9.04 -18.03 27.69
C PHE A 141 8.62 -19.32 28.41
N THR A 142 9.09 -20.47 27.95
CA THR A 142 8.91 -21.74 28.64
C THR A 142 10.14 -22.05 29.48
N LEU A 143 9.98 -22.17 30.80
CA LEU A 143 11.06 -22.46 31.74
C LEU A 143 10.90 -23.84 32.36
N ASN A 144 11.95 -24.66 32.28
CA ASN A 144 12.01 -25.94 32.98
C ASN A 144 12.44 -25.72 34.43
N LEU A 145 11.58 -26.07 35.38
CA LEU A 145 11.82 -25.89 36.80
C LEU A 145 12.59 -27.10 37.35
N PRO A 146 13.68 -26.91 38.11
CA PRO A 146 14.41 -28.03 38.70
C PRO A 146 13.54 -28.76 39.72
N SER A 147 13.38 -30.08 39.54
CA SER A 147 12.60 -30.93 40.46
C SER A 147 13.29 -31.04 41.82
N ILE A 148 12.48 -31.06 42.90
CA ILE A 148 12.93 -31.22 44.29
C ILE A 148 13.36 -32.68 44.52
N GLN A 149 14.47 -33.10 43.91
CA GLN A 149 15.23 -34.29 44.33
C GLN A 149 16.53 -34.37 43.54
N ALA A 150 17.55 -33.68 44.02
CA ALA A 150 18.92 -34.19 44.12
C ALA A 150 19.86 -33.05 44.51
N GLN A 151 19.96 -32.80 45.82
CA GLN A 151 21.18 -32.21 46.36
C GLN A 151 21.62 -33.04 47.56
N GLU A 152 22.02 -34.28 47.27
CA GLU A 152 23.04 -35.02 48.00
C GLU A 152 23.40 -36.32 47.25
N SER A 153 24.71 -36.62 47.24
CA SER A 153 25.39 -37.79 46.67
C SER A 153 25.89 -37.74 45.22
N GLN A 154 27.18 -37.47 45.21
CA GLN A 154 28.22 -37.63 44.20
C GLN A 154 28.24 -39.00 43.46
N ASN A 155 28.82 -38.94 42.26
CA ASN A 155 29.61 -39.99 41.59
C ASN A 155 28.91 -41.31 41.19
N ALA A 156 28.57 -41.42 39.90
CA ALA A 156 29.11 -42.45 38.99
C ALA A 156 28.43 -42.39 37.61
N ALA A 157 29.22 -42.63 36.55
CA ALA A 157 28.80 -42.97 35.19
C ALA A 157 28.40 -41.82 34.23
N ALA A 158 29.26 -40.81 34.09
CA ALA A 158 29.40 -40.10 32.83
C ALA A 158 30.32 -40.91 31.89
N SER A 159 29.80 -41.50 30.80
CA SER A 159 30.57 -41.71 29.55
C SER A 159 29.85 -42.45 28.41
N LEU A 160 28.61 -42.94 28.53
CA LEU A 160 28.05 -43.83 27.48
C LEU A 160 26.72 -43.45 26.82
N ASN A 161 26.12 -42.27 27.10
CA ASN A 161 24.82 -41.90 26.51
C ASN A 161 24.86 -40.83 25.41
N SER A 162 26.02 -40.25 25.09
CA SER A 162 26.11 -39.14 24.11
C SER A 162 25.81 -39.55 22.66
N LEU A 163 25.77 -40.84 22.34
CA LEU A 163 25.42 -41.33 21.00
C LEU A 163 23.94 -41.71 20.85
N LYS A 164 23.20 -41.84 21.96
CA LYS A 164 21.76 -42.14 21.95
C LYS A 164 20.91 -40.87 21.97
N GLU A 165 21.45 -39.78 22.56
CA GLU A 165 20.80 -38.45 22.56
C GLU A 165 20.89 -37.76 21.19
N LEU A 166 21.94 -37.98 20.40
CA LEU A 166 22.02 -37.42 19.05
C LEU A 166 20.99 -38.03 18.07
N ASN A 167 20.58 -39.29 18.30
CA ASN A 167 19.59 -39.96 17.46
C ASN A 167 18.15 -39.57 17.83
N ASN A 168 17.93 -39.11 19.07
CA ASN A 168 16.64 -38.58 19.52
C ASN A 168 16.42 -37.11 19.12
N TYR A 169 17.49 -36.38 18.75
CA TYR A 169 17.39 -35.01 18.25
C TYR A 169 17.01 -34.91 16.76
N LEU A 170 16.90 -36.05 16.06
CA LEU A 170 16.54 -36.13 14.63
C LEU A 170 15.17 -36.77 14.38
N ALA A 171 14.36 -37.00 15.43
CA ALA A 171 13.01 -37.55 15.32
C ALA A 171 12.00 -36.62 16.01
N ASP A 172 11.45 -35.71 15.20
CA ASP A 172 10.12 -35.11 15.22
C ASP A 172 9.20 -35.38 16.44
N SER A 173 8.72 -34.33 17.12
CA SER A 173 7.28 -34.01 17.22
C SER A 173 6.99 -32.77 18.09
N SER A 174 6.38 -31.80 17.42
CA SER A 174 5.31 -30.87 17.83
C SER A 174 4.57 -31.15 19.15
N ASP A 175 4.45 -30.10 19.98
CA ASP A 175 3.27 -29.85 20.82
C ASP A 175 3.04 -28.33 20.91
N GLN A 176 2.30 -27.80 19.93
CA GLN A 176 1.50 -26.58 20.11
C GLN A 176 0.04 -27.03 20.14
N PRO A 177 -0.85 -26.37 20.92
CA PRO A 177 -2.28 -26.66 20.86
C PRO A 177 -2.74 -26.45 19.42
N GLU A 178 -3.04 -27.56 18.77
CA GLU A 178 -3.36 -27.62 17.34
C GLU A 178 -4.64 -26.82 17.13
N LEU A 179 -4.52 -25.65 16.51
CA LEU A 179 -5.65 -24.84 16.09
C LEU A 179 -6.54 -25.68 15.18
N LEU A 180 -7.75 -26.01 15.67
CA LEU A 180 -8.71 -26.77 14.89
C LEU A 180 -9.03 -26.05 13.57
N GLU A 181 -9.17 -26.79 12.48
CA GLU A 181 -9.65 -26.20 11.22
C GLU A 181 -11.04 -25.58 11.42
N ALA A 182 -11.39 -24.53 10.68
CA ALA A 182 -12.65 -23.79 10.86
C ALA A 182 -13.89 -24.69 10.84
N ASP A 183 -13.90 -25.71 9.99
CA ASP A 183 -15.00 -26.68 9.88
C ASP A 183 -15.04 -27.67 11.06
N GLN A 184 -13.92 -27.88 11.77
CA GLN A 184 -13.85 -28.68 13.00
C GLN A 184 -14.22 -27.84 14.24
N ALA A 185 -13.81 -26.56 14.26
CA ALA A 185 -14.11 -25.60 15.31
C ALA A 185 -15.59 -25.14 15.29
N PHE A 186 -16.19 -25.02 14.10
CA PHE A 186 -17.56 -24.56 13.89
C PHE A 186 -18.30 -25.49 12.93
N GLN A 187 -18.79 -26.61 13.45
CA GLN A 187 -19.50 -27.60 12.62
C GLN A 187 -20.89 -27.06 12.27
N PHE A 188 -21.04 -26.56 11.04
CA PHE A 188 -22.29 -26.00 10.52
C PHE A 188 -23.20 -27.04 9.87
N SER A 189 -24.50 -26.91 10.14
CA SER A 189 -25.54 -27.82 9.69
C SER A 189 -26.81 -27.01 9.39
N GLY A 190 -27.34 -27.09 8.16
CA GLY A 190 -28.55 -26.35 7.75
C GLY A 190 -29.44 -27.13 6.79
N GLN A 191 -30.75 -27.08 7.00
CA GLN A 191 -31.77 -27.61 6.08
C GLN A 191 -33.00 -26.73 6.03
N GLN A 192 -33.65 -26.76 4.85
CA GLN A 192 -35.02 -26.31 4.70
C GLN A 192 -35.96 -27.35 5.30
N ASN A 193 -36.90 -26.87 6.10
CA ASN A 193 -37.96 -27.67 6.62
C ASN A 193 -39.30 -26.90 6.59
N GLY A 194 -40.13 -27.27 5.61
CA GLY A 194 -41.38 -26.58 5.27
C GLY A 194 -41.15 -25.11 4.95
N ASN A 195 -41.79 -24.23 5.73
CA ASN A 195 -41.68 -22.78 5.59
C ASN A 195 -40.55 -22.12 6.40
N LYS A 196 -39.61 -22.91 6.94
CA LYS A 196 -38.48 -22.42 7.71
C LYS A 196 -37.18 -23.08 7.27
N VAL A 197 -36.07 -22.38 7.44
CA VAL A 197 -34.72 -22.94 7.33
C VAL A 197 -34.14 -22.98 8.74
N GLU A 198 -33.80 -24.18 9.21
CA GLU A 198 -33.16 -24.38 10.51
C GLU A 198 -31.65 -24.49 10.29
N ILE A 199 -30.90 -23.69 11.06
CA ILE A 199 -29.44 -23.58 10.99
C ILE A 199 -28.86 -23.82 12.38
N SER A 200 -27.82 -24.64 12.43
CA SER A 200 -27.19 -25.08 13.68
C SER A 200 -25.66 -25.05 13.56
N TRP A 201 -25.01 -24.71 14.67
CA TRP A 201 -23.56 -24.77 14.84
C TRP A 201 -23.23 -25.52 16.12
N LEU A 202 -22.29 -26.46 16.04
CA LEU A 202 -21.58 -27.01 17.19
C LEU A 202 -20.20 -26.36 17.26
N ILE A 203 -19.99 -25.57 18.32
CA ILE A 203 -18.78 -24.79 18.56
C ILE A 203 -17.89 -25.59 19.52
N ALA A 204 -16.63 -25.82 19.15
CA ALA A 204 -15.67 -26.53 19.99
C ALA A 204 -15.35 -25.77 21.28
N ASP A 205 -14.94 -26.51 22.33
CA ASP A 205 -14.51 -25.91 23.60
C ASP A 205 -13.33 -24.96 23.37
N GLY A 206 -13.41 -23.76 23.95
CA GLY A 206 -12.43 -22.70 23.70
C GLY A 206 -12.69 -21.87 22.44
N TYR A 207 -13.85 -22.00 21.78
CA TYR A 207 -14.25 -21.20 20.62
C TYR A 207 -15.60 -20.48 20.81
N HIS A 208 -15.84 -19.41 20.05
CA HIS A 208 -17.09 -18.63 20.06
C HIS A 208 -17.48 -18.06 18.71
N LEU A 209 -18.79 -17.88 18.48
CA LEU A 209 -19.35 -17.22 17.29
C LEU A 209 -19.92 -15.85 17.64
N TYR A 210 -19.69 -14.84 16.80
CA TYR A 210 -20.25 -13.49 17.01
C TYR A 210 -21.66 -13.35 16.45
N LYS A 211 -22.58 -12.84 17.27
CA LYS A 211 -23.97 -12.61 16.90
C LYS A 211 -24.13 -11.63 15.73
N ASP A 212 -23.36 -10.55 15.71
CA ASP A 212 -23.44 -9.49 14.68
C ASP A 212 -22.79 -9.87 13.35
N LYS A 213 -22.06 -11.00 13.32
CA LYS A 213 -21.39 -11.53 12.13
C LYS A 213 -22.16 -12.64 11.43
N ILE A 214 -23.32 -13.04 11.95
CA ILE A 214 -24.22 -14.00 11.28
C ILE A 214 -25.13 -13.22 10.31
N LYS A 215 -24.94 -13.41 9.00
CA LYS A 215 -25.70 -12.74 7.94
C LYS A 215 -26.24 -13.75 6.94
N VAL A 216 -27.40 -13.43 6.34
CA VAL A 216 -28.07 -14.25 5.34
C VAL A 216 -28.29 -13.42 4.08
N LYS A 217 -27.95 -13.96 2.91
CA LYS A 217 -28.11 -13.32 1.59
C LYS A 217 -28.77 -14.29 0.60
N THR A 218 -29.55 -13.76 -0.34
CA THR A 218 -30.10 -14.55 -1.46
C THR A 218 -29.16 -14.47 -2.66
N LEU A 219 -28.69 -15.63 -3.16
CA LEU A 219 -27.72 -15.73 -4.26
C LEU A 219 -28.38 -15.85 -5.64
N SER A 220 -29.52 -16.54 -5.75
CA SER A 220 -30.22 -16.77 -7.01
C SER A 220 -31.68 -17.14 -6.77
N GLY A 221 -32.58 -16.60 -7.61
CA GLY A 221 -34.04 -16.78 -7.50
C GLY A 221 -34.75 -15.66 -6.73
N ASP A 222 -36.06 -15.52 -6.93
CA ASP A 222 -36.90 -14.51 -6.25
C ASP A 222 -37.49 -15.12 -4.96
N VAL A 223 -36.80 -14.85 -3.85
CA VAL A 223 -37.13 -15.34 -2.50
C VAL A 223 -37.17 -14.19 -1.51
N GLN A 224 -38.26 -14.12 -0.75
CA GLN A 224 -38.35 -13.24 0.41
C GLN A 224 -38.14 -14.05 1.69
N LEU A 225 -37.15 -13.66 2.50
CA LEU A 225 -36.81 -14.27 3.78
C LEU A 225 -37.24 -13.33 4.91
N GLY A 226 -37.80 -13.91 5.98
CA GLY A 226 -38.10 -13.21 7.22
C GLY A 226 -36.85 -13.00 8.11
N ALA A 227 -37.02 -12.31 9.23
CA ALA A 227 -35.93 -12.05 10.17
C ALA A 227 -35.42 -13.34 10.86
N ILE A 228 -34.09 -13.47 10.98
CA ILE A 228 -33.43 -14.56 11.70
C ILE A 228 -33.75 -14.51 13.20
N GLN A 229 -34.20 -15.63 13.78
CA GLN A 229 -34.46 -15.74 15.20
C GLN A 229 -33.25 -16.37 15.91
N LEU A 230 -32.47 -15.52 16.59
CA LEU A 230 -31.27 -15.92 17.35
C LEU A 230 -31.58 -16.02 18.86
N PRO A 231 -31.00 -17.00 19.58
CA PRO A 231 -31.15 -17.13 21.03
C PRO A 231 -30.40 -16.02 21.80
N THR A 232 -30.59 -15.97 23.11
CA THR A 232 -29.88 -15.01 23.99
C THR A 232 -28.37 -15.25 23.91
N ALA A 233 -27.62 -14.22 23.51
CA ALA A 233 -26.16 -14.26 23.42
C ALA A 233 -25.51 -13.79 24.73
N GLU A 234 -24.30 -14.29 25.00
CA GLU A 234 -23.47 -13.87 26.12
C GLU A 234 -22.67 -12.62 25.73
N LYS A 235 -22.50 -11.68 26.66
CA LYS A 235 -21.73 -10.46 26.41
C LYS A 235 -20.29 -10.67 26.89
N ILE A 236 -19.35 -10.66 25.96
CA ILE A 236 -17.92 -10.71 26.27
C ILE A 236 -17.24 -9.41 25.82
N ASP A 237 -16.14 -9.05 26.48
CA ASP A 237 -15.27 -7.96 26.05
C ASP A 237 -14.09 -8.56 25.29
N ASP A 238 -14.24 -8.63 23.97
CA ASP A 238 -13.29 -9.26 23.07
C ASP A 238 -12.09 -8.32 22.82
N PRO A 239 -10.83 -8.78 22.95
CA PRO A 239 -9.66 -7.93 22.74
C PRO A 239 -9.55 -7.31 21.34
N LEU A 240 -10.15 -7.94 20.31
CA LEU A 240 -10.11 -7.50 18.91
C LEU A 240 -11.33 -6.67 18.52
N PHE A 241 -12.51 -7.01 19.04
CA PHE A 241 -13.78 -6.39 18.64
C PHE A 241 -14.49 -5.58 19.73
N GLY A 242 -13.92 -5.51 20.94
CA GLY A 242 -14.50 -4.87 22.11
C GLY A 242 -15.73 -5.60 22.64
N LYS A 243 -16.67 -4.87 23.24
CA LYS A 243 -17.89 -5.45 23.83
C LYS A 243 -18.79 -6.02 22.75
N THR A 244 -18.82 -7.35 22.65
CA THR A 244 -19.59 -8.09 21.64
C THR A 244 -20.50 -9.13 22.29
N GLU A 245 -21.51 -9.54 21.55
CA GLU A 245 -22.42 -10.61 21.92
C GLU A 245 -22.01 -11.88 21.17
N VAL A 246 -21.69 -12.95 21.91
CA VAL A 246 -21.16 -14.21 21.38
C VAL A 246 -21.99 -15.42 21.82
N PHE A 247 -21.78 -16.52 21.11
CA PHE A 247 -22.36 -17.82 21.40
C PHE A 247 -21.26 -18.87 21.64
N HIS A 248 -21.49 -19.74 22.62
CA HIS A 248 -20.63 -20.89 22.96
C HIS A 248 -21.44 -22.19 22.90
N GLY A 249 -20.76 -23.32 22.67
CA GLY A 249 -21.39 -24.63 22.62
C GLY A 249 -22.30 -24.80 21.40
N THR A 250 -23.60 -24.98 21.61
CA THR A 250 -24.56 -25.24 20.54
C THR A 250 -25.45 -24.04 20.25
N LEU A 251 -25.41 -23.55 19.01
CA LEU A 251 -26.27 -22.48 18.50
C LEU A 251 -27.30 -23.06 17.53
N VAL A 252 -28.59 -22.75 17.71
CA VAL A 252 -29.68 -23.11 16.79
C VAL A 252 -30.47 -21.84 16.47
N ALA A 253 -30.75 -21.60 15.19
CA ALA A 253 -31.53 -20.46 14.73
C ALA A 253 -32.49 -20.85 13.57
N ASP A 254 -33.61 -20.14 13.50
CA ASP A 254 -34.66 -20.34 12.49
C ASP A 254 -34.74 -19.11 11.57
N ILE A 255 -34.91 -19.35 10.27
CA ILE A 255 -35.21 -18.33 9.26
C ILE A 255 -36.55 -18.66 8.60
N ALA A 256 -37.52 -17.76 8.66
CA ALA A 256 -38.80 -17.95 7.97
C ALA A 256 -38.67 -17.67 6.47
N ILE A 257 -39.32 -18.48 5.63
CA ILE A 257 -39.47 -18.22 4.19
C ILE A 257 -40.84 -17.54 4.01
N GLU A 258 -40.89 -16.40 3.33
CA GLU A 258 -42.15 -15.65 3.11
C GLU A 258 -42.71 -15.89 1.72
N SER A 259 -41.85 -16.05 0.72
CA SER A 259 -42.24 -16.47 -0.63
C SER A 259 -41.09 -17.20 -1.34
N LEU A 260 -41.44 -18.24 -2.10
CA LEU A 260 -40.51 -19.03 -2.92
C LEU A 260 -41.21 -19.40 -4.23
N SER A 261 -40.81 -18.78 -5.34
CA SER A 261 -41.47 -18.95 -6.64
C SER A 261 -40.76 -19.96 -7.56
N GLN A 262 -39.45 -20.15 -7.37
CA GLN A 262 -38.58 -21.04 -8.14
C GLN A 262 -37.46 -21.59 -7.23
N THR A 263 -36.75 -22.65 -7.67
CA THR A 263 -35.56 -23.15 -6.97
C THR A 263 -34.55 -22.02 -6.78
N SER A 264 -34.18 -21.77 -5.53
CA SER A 264 -33.42 -20.60 -5.14
C SER A 264 -32.31 -20.96 -4.17
N GLN A 265 -31.24 -20.17 -4.13
CA GLN A 265 -30.08 -20.45 -3.29
C GLN A 265 -29.88 -19.32 -2.29
N ILE A 266 -29.69 -19.67 -1.01
CA ILE A 266 -29.36 -18.73 0.07
C ILE A 266 -27.95 -19.00 0.59
N GLU A 267 -27.27 -17.94 1.02
CA GLU A 267 -25.92 -17.97 1.58
C GLU A 267 -25.95 -17.47 3.03
N ILE A 268 -25.35 -18.24 3.93
CA ILE A 268 -25.16 -17.89 5.34
C ILE A 268 -23.69 -17.62 5.56
N GLU A 269 -23.40 -16.41 6.03
CA GLU A 269 -22.08 -15.91 6.38
C GLU A 269 -21.99 -15.87 7.91
N TYR A 270 -20.98 -16.48 8.52
CA TYR A 270 -20.74 -16.44 9.98
C TYR A 270 -19.25 -16.34 10.30
N GLN A 271 -18.91 -15.84 11.48
CA GLN A 271 -17.53 -15.70 11.93
C GLN A 271 -17.39 -16.05 13.41
N GLY A 272 -16.30 -16.75 13.75
CA GLY A 272 -15.95 -17.07 15.13
C GLY A 272 -14.45 -17.01 15.37
N CYS A 273 -14.06 -17.02 16.63
CA CYS A 273 -12.67 -17.01 17.08
C CYS A 273 -12.42 -18.08 18.14
N SER A 274 -11.15 -18.45 18.27
CA SER A 274 -10.66 -19.15 19.45
C SER A 274 -10.49 -18.16 20.58
N ALA A 275 -11.15 -18.42 21.71
CA ALA A 275 -11.04 -17.64 22.94
C ALA A 275 -9.64 -17.79 23.58
N GLU A 276 -9.00 -18.95 23.43
CA GLU A 276 -7.69 -19.23 24.07
C GLU A 276 -6.51 -18.70 23.27
N SER A 277 -6.53 -18.85 21.94
CA SER A 277 -5.43 -18.38 21.07
C SER A 277 -5.64 -16.96 20.53
N GLY A 278 -6.83 -16.37 20.72
CA GLY A 278 -7.18 -15.05 20.18
C GLY A 278 -7.21 -15.01 18.64
N VAL A 279 -7.15 -16.17 17.97
CA VAL A 279 -7.16 -16.27 16.51
C VAL A 279 -8.58 -16.33 16.00
N CYS A 280 -8.91 -15.40 15.12
CA CYS A 280 -10.21 -15.29 14.49
C CYS A 280 -10.20 -15.92 13.10
N TYR A 281 -11.19 -16.77 12.85
CA TYR A 281 -11.35 -17.41 11.55
C TYR A 281 -11.97 -16.40 10.57
N PRO A 282 -11.61 -16.46 9.28
CA PRO A 282 -12.26 -15.64 8.27
C PRO A 282 -13.75 -15.99 8.17
N PRO A 283 -14.63 -15.05 7.76
CA PRO A 283 -16.06 -15.31 7.61
C PRO A 283 -16.32 -16.52 6.70
N ALA A 284 -16.91 -17.57 7.26
CA ALA A 284 -17.25 -18.78 6.54
C ALA A 284 -18.61 -18.61 5.83
N ARG A 285 -18.67 -19.01 4.56
CA ARG A 285 -19.87 -18.94 3.72
C ARG A 285 -20.39 -20.34 3.43
N LYS A 286 -21.62 -20.62 3.82
CA LYS A 286 -22.30 -21.90 3.55
C LYS A 286 -23.57 -21.64 2.76
N THR A 287 -23.75 -22.38 1.67
CA THR A 287 -24.89 -22.24 0.76
C THR A 287 -25.94 -23.31 1.05
N ILE A 288 -27.21 -22.93 1.07
CA ILE A 288 -28.36 -23.85 1.17
C ILE A 288 -29.23 -23.65 -0.08
N ASN A 289 -29.60 -24.76 -0.72
CA ASN A 289 -30.55 -24.76 -1.83
C ASN A 289 -31.97 -24.90 -1.30
N LEU A 290 -32.87 -24.04 -1.75
CA LEU A 290 -34.30 -24.02 -1.42
C LEU A 290 -35.11 -24.60 -2.58
N ASP A 291 -35.90 -25.63 -2.29
CA ASP A 291 -36.75 -26.30 -3.26
C ASP A 291 -38.21 -25.82 -3.12
N PRO A 292 -38.84 -25.27 -4.17
CA PRO A 292 -40.25 -24.89 -4.16
C PRO A 292 -41.20 -26.08 -3.93
N ALA A 293 -40.79 -27.32 -4.25
CA ALA A 293 -41.59 -28.51 -3.96
C ALA A 293 -41.68 -28.84 -2.45
N ALA A 294 -40.73 -28.33 -1.65
CA ALA A 294 -40.70 -28.46 -0.20
C ALA A 294 -41.42 -27.30 0.54
N PHE A 295 -41.93 -26.30 -0.20
CA PHE A 295 -42.73 -25.19 0.34
C PHE A 295 -44.19 -25.66 0.52
N THR A 296 -44.50 -26.24 1.67
CA THR A 296 -45.88 -26.54 2.09
C THR A 296 -46.30 -25.54 3.16
N THR A 297 -47.42 -24.85 2.95
CA THR A 297 -48.14 -24.12 4.02
C THR A 297 -48.75 -25.15 4.98
N ASP A 298 -47.91 -25.73 5.84
CA ASP A 298 -48.14 -25.90 7.27
C ASP A 298 -46.96 -26.67 7.93
N ALA A 299 -46.42 -26.00 8.96
CA ALA A 299 -45.49 -26.32 10.05
C ALA A 299 -44.73 -27.68 10.17
N SER A 300 -43.41 -27.58 10.41
CA SER A 300 -42.70 -28.03 11.65
C SER A 300 -41.34 -28.71 11.42
N SER A 301 -40.29 -28.28 12.15
CA SER A 301 -39.02 -28.95 12.60
C SER A 301 -37.93 -29.51 11.63
N ALA A 302 -36.73 -28.89 11.63
CA ALA A 302 -35.38 -29.51 11.76
C ALA A 302 -34.86 -30.58 10.73
N PRO A 303 -33.56 -31.00 10.73
CA PRO A 303 -32.48 -30.31 9.99
C PRO A 303 -31.39 -31.23 9.32
N ALA A 304 -30.51 -30.58 8.52
CA ALA A 304 -29.26 -30.94 7.77
C ALA A 304 -29.04 -32.32 7.10
N PRO A 305 -28.32 -32.44 5.94
CA PRO A 305 -27.18 -31.64 5.45
C PRO A 305 -27.24 -31.33 3.92
N ALA A 306 -26.39 -30.52 3.27
CA ALA A 306 -24.99 -30.76 2.92
C ALA A 306 -24.47 -29.66 1.96
N LEU A 307 -23.16 -29.36 2.05
CA LEU A 307 -22.19 -28.93 1.00
C LEU A 307 -22.72 -28.20 -0.27
N GLY A 308 -22.19 -27.06 -0.73
CA GLY A 308 -21.00 -26.28 -0.44
C GLY A 308 -20.63 -25.40 -1.66
N SER A 309 -20.14 -24.18 -1.42
CA SER A 309 -19.18 -23.39 -2.24
C SER A 309 -19.17 -21.94 -1.71
N ALA A 310 -18.19 -21.55 -0.90
CA ALA A 310 -16.89 -20.99 -1.31
C ALA A 310 -16.93 -19.48 -1.58
N THR A 311 -16.28 -18.68 -0.72
CA THR A 311 -15.37 -17.61 -1.16
C THR A 311 -14.49 -17.08 -0.02
N VAL A 312 -13.22 -16.91 -0.39
CA VAL A 312 -11.97 -16.74 0.37
C VAL A 312 -11.58 -15.26 0.53
N LYS A 313 -10.75 -14.96 1.56
CA LYS A 313 -9.53 -14.08 1.62
C LYS A 313 -9.47 -13.39 3.00
N ASP A 314 -8.45 -13.46 3.85
CA ASP A 314 -6.98 -13.70 3.87
C ASP A 314 -6.07 -12.53 3.44
N ASN A 315 -5.10 -12.24 4.32
CA ASN A 315 -4.33 -11.00 4.50
C ASN A 315 -2.86 -11.19 4.06
N SER A 316 -2.39 -10.33 3.15
CA SER A 316 -0.96 -10.16 2.81
C SER A 316 -0.64 -8.67 2.85
N GLN A 317 0.59 -8.30 3.24
CA GLN A 317 1.01 -6.91 3.37
C GLN A 317 0.73 -6.14 2.08
N LEU A 318 -0.18 -5.16 2.22
CA LEU A 318 -0.78 -4.38 1.15
C LEU A 318 0.24 -3.38 0.58
N SER A 319 0.21 -3.13 -0.74
CA SER A 319 0.96 -1.99 -1.30
C SER A 319 0.45 -0.69 -0.67
N GLU A 320 1.25 0.39 -0.66
CA GLU A 320 0.83 1.68 -0.08
C GLU A 320 -0.53 2.16 -0.63
N THR A 321 -0.82 1.81 -1.88
CA THR A 321 -2.09 2.11 -2.56
C THR A 321 -3.24 1.26 -2.00
N ASP A 322 -2.98 0.00 -1.68
CA ASP A 322 -3.95 -0.94 -1.11
C ASP A 322 -4.18 -0.71 0.39
N LEU A 323 -3.17 -0.20 1.11
CA LEU A 323 -3.26 0.21 2.52
C LEU A 323 -4.13 1.47 2.68
N ILE A 324 -4.04 2.40 1.71
CA ILE A 324 -4.96 3.53 1.57
C ILE A 324 -6.38 3.03 1.27
N ALA A 325 -6.54 2.09 0.33
CA ALA A 325 -7.84 1.51 -0.02
C ALA A 325 -8.50 0.78 1.18
N ASP A 326 -7.71 0.09 2.01
CA ASP A 326 -8.20 -0.61 3.21
C ASP A 326 -8.54 0.36 4.36
N THR A 327 -7.74 1.42 4.56
CA THR A 327 -8.05 2.49 5.51
C THR A 327 -9.34 3.24 5.12
N LEU A 328 -9.56 3.44 3.81
CA LEU A 328 -10.79 4.04 3.26
C LEU A 328 -11.99 3.10 3.41
N LYS A 329 -11.80 1.78 3.44
CA LYS A 329 -12.85 0.76 3.62
C LYS A 329 -13.42 0.72 5.03
N ASN A 330 -12.60 0.96 6.04
CA ASN A 330 -13.01 0.93 7.45
C ASN A 330 -13.36 2.32 8.03
N SER A 331 -13.21 3.39 7.24
CA SER A 331 -13.43 4.77 7.69
C SER A 331 -14.82 5.30 7.34
N SER A 332 -15.34 6.23 8.17
CA SER A 332 -16.58 6.93 7.86
C SER A 332 -16.48 7.73 6.57
N VAL A 333 -17.60 7.87 5.84
CA VAL A 333 -17.71 8.65 4.57
C VAL A 333 -17.14 10.06 4.73
N TRP A 334 -17.26 10.66 5.91
CA TRP A 334 -16.71 11.98 6.22
C TRP A 334 -15.17 12.03 6.25
N ILE A 335 -14.53 10.99 6.81
CA ILE A 335 -13.07 10.84 6.81
C ILE A 335 -12.55 10.60 5.39
N VAL A 336 -13.27 9.81 4.59
CA VAL A 336 -12.96 9.61 3.17
C VAL A 336 -12.95 10.97 2.45
N ILE A 337 -14.02 11.76 2.57
CA ILE A 337 -14.13 13.09 1.95
C ILE A 337 -13.00 14.03 2.42
N LEU A 338 -12.71 14.06 3.72
CA LEU A 338 -11.65 14.90 4.28
C LEU A 338 -10.26 14.49 3.73
N THR A 339 -10.00 13.19 3.67
CA THR A 339 -8.72 12.65 3.20
C THR A 339 -8.51 12.97 1.72
N PHE A 340 -9.54 12.82 0.89
CA PHE A 340 -9.50 13.20 -0.52
C PHE A 340 -9.33 14.70 -0.72
N LEU A 341 -9.94 15.53 0.12
CA LEU A 341 -9.74 16.98 0.10
C LEU A 341 -8.30 17.35 0.48
N VAL A 342 -7.71 16.69 1.47
CA VAL A 342 -6.30 16.87 1.85
C VAL A 342 -5.39 16.40 0.73
N PHE A 343 -5.64 15.24 0.11
CA PHE A 343 -4.88 14.79 -1.05
C PHE A 343 -4.99 15.78 -2.22
N GLY A 344 -6.17 16.34 -2.50
CA GLY A 344 -6.34 17.40 -3.49
C GLY A 344 -5.46 18.63 -3.18
N LEU A 345 -5.36 19.01 -1.91
CA LEU A 345 -4.50 20.11 -1.48
C LEU A 345 -3.01 19.76 -1.65
N LEU A 346 -2.57 18.56 -1.27
CA LEU A 346 -1.18 18.12 -1.50
C LEU A 346 -0.88 18.05 -3.01
N LEU A 347 -1.82 17.55 -3.81
CA LEU A 347 -1.69 17.46 -5.24
C LEU A 347 -1.61 18.81 -5.91
N SER A 348 -2.18 19.88 -5.33
CA SER A 348 -2.01 21.25 -5.83
C SER A 348 -0.54 21.69 -5.94
N LEU A 349 0.36 21.07 -5.17
CA LEU A 349 1.79 21.30 -5.20
C LEU A 349 2.50 20.51 -6.32
N THR A 350 1.76 19.75 -7.13
CA THR A 350 2.32 19.00 -8.24
C THR A 350 2.67 19.91 -9.42
N PRO A 351 3.69 19.54 -10.19
CA PRO A 351 4.18 20.38 -11.28
C PRO A 351 3.21 20.57 -12.43
N CYS A 352 2.13 19.79 -12.53
CA CYS A 352 1.14 19.93 -13.60
C CYS A 352 0.11 21.05 -13.33
N ILE A 353 0.04 21.57 -12.11
CA ILE A 353 -0.95 22.59 -11.71
C ILE A 353 -0.33 23.97 -11.66
N PHE A 354 0.97 24.06 -11.35
CA PHE A 354 1.72 25.30 -11.40
C PHE A 354 1.62 26.05 -12.75
N PRO A 355 1.67 25.39 -13.93
CA PRO A 355 1.48 26.04 -15.24
C PRO A 355 0.10 26.70 -15.42
N MET A 356 -0.91 26.29 -14.64
CA MET A 356 -2.25 26.85 -14.71
C MET A 356 -2.38 28.19 -14.00
N ILE A 357 -1.52 28.48 -13.02
CA ILE A 357 -1.50 29.76 -12.29
C ILE A 357 -1.18 30.92 -13.24
N PRO A 358 -0.14 30.88 -14.11
CA PRO A 358 0.09 31.89 -15.14
C PRO A 358 -1.06 32.03 -16.14
N ILE A 359 -1.72 30.93 -16.53
CA ILE A 359 -2.85 30.97 -17.46
C ILE A 359 -4.02 31.72 -16.84
N LEU A 360 -4.44 31.35 -15.62
CA LEU A 360 -5.48 32.07 -14.87
C LEU A 360 -5.08 33.53 -14.63
N SER A 361 -3.84 33.80 -14.25
CA SER A 361 -3.33 35.15 -14.04
C SER A 361 -3.39 35.98 -15.33
N SER A 362 -2.99 35.43 -16.48
CA SER A 362 -3.05 36.11 -17.78
C SER A 362 -4.48 36.41 -18.24
N ILE A 363 -5.42 35.48 -18.00
CA ILE A 363 -6.85 35.65 -18.32
C ILE A 363 -7.49 36.72 -17.40
N ILE A 364 -7.14 36.72 -16.12
CA ILE A 364 -7.67 37.67 -15.13
C ILE A 364 -7.06 39.05 -15.36
N VAL A 365 -5.73 39.16 -15.51
CA VAL A 365 -5.01 40.44 -15.69
C VAL A 365 -5.23 41.03 -17.09
N GLY A 366 -5.45 40.20 -18.12
CA GLY A 366 -5.74 40.63 -19.49
C GLY A 366 -7.09 41.34 -19.67
N GLN A 367 -7.96 41.38 -18.66
CA GLN A 367 -9.27 42.04 -18.72
C GLN A 367 -9.27 43.55 -18.36
N GLY A 368 -8.10 44.16 -18.10
CA GLY A 368 -7.95 45.61 -17.98
C GLY A 368 -8.54 46.25 -16.71
N GLU A 369 -8.57 47.59 -16.67
CA GLU A 369 -8.74 48.44 -15.46
C GLU A 369 -10.04 48.28 -14.64
N ASN A 370 -11.00 47.45 -15.06
CA ASN A 370 -12.27 47.19 -14.35
C ASN A 370 -12.28 45.87 -13.55
N LEU A 371 -11.12 45.42 -13.07
CA LEU A 371 -11.00 44.21 -12.27
C LEU A 371 -11.36 44.47 -10.80
N THR A 372 -12.59 44.12 -10.43
CA THR A 372 -12.97 43.99 -9.02
C THR A 372 -12.57 42.62 -8.48
N THR A 373 -12.12 42.56 -7.21
CA THR A 373 -11.76 41.29 -6.52
C THR A 373 -12.89 40.26 -6.58
N ARG A 374 -14.15 40.72 -6.53
CA ARG A 374 -15.35 39.90 -6.68
C ARG A 374 -15.44 39.22 -8.05
N LYS A 375 -15.07 39.90 -9.12
CA LYS A 375 -15.10 39.34 -10.48
C LYS A 375 -13.98 38.31 -10.69
N ALA A 376 -12.80 38.55 -10.12
CA ALA A 376 -11.69 37.58 -10.12
C ALA A 376 -12.03 36.32 -9.31
N PHE A 377 -12.70 36.47 -8.16
CA PHE A 377 -13.21 35.33 -7.38
C PHE A 377 -14.24 34.51 -8.16
N ILE A 378 -15.25 35.17 -8.75
CA ILE A 378 -16.31 34.47 -9.50
C ILE A 378 -15.72 33.71 -10.69
N MET A 379 -14.77 34.28 -11.43
CA MET A 379 -14.13 33.57 -12.53
C MET A 379 -13.31 32.37 -12.04
N SER A 380 -12.55 32.52 -10.96
CA SER A 380 -11.79 31.41 -10.36
C SER A 380 -12.72 30.32 -9.82
N LEU A 381 -13.88 30.68 -9.26
CA LEU A 381 -14.90 29.74 -8.77
C LEU A 381 -15.53 28.96 -9.91
N VAL A 382 -15.88 29.62 -11.01
CA VAL A 382 -16.45 28.97 -12.20
C VAL A 382 -15.44 28.01 -12.84
N TYR A 383 -14.16 28.39 -12.86
CA TYR A 383 -13.08 27.54 -13.33
C TYR A 383 -12.99 26.25 -12.50
N VAL A 384 -12.93 26.37 -11.16
CA VAL A 384 -12.83 25.23 -10.24
C VAL A 384 -14.09 24.36 -10.31
N LEU A 385 -15.28 24.94 -10.38
CA LEU A 385 -16.52 24.16 -10.50
C LEU A 385 -16.59 23.35 -11.81
N ALA A 386 -16.16 23.93 -12.94
CA ALA A 386 -16.10 23.21 -14.21
C ALA A 386 -15.12 22.02 -14.15
N MET A 387 -13.96 22.21 -13.52
CA MET A 387 -13.00 21.14 -13.27
C MET A 387 -13.58 20.06 -12.35
N SER A 388 -14.24 20.45 -11.24
CA SER A 388 -14.84 19.52 -10.30
C SER A 388 -15.96 18.69 -10.90
N VAL A 389 -16.81 19.27 -11.75
CA VAL A 389 -17.83 18.50 -12.49
C VAL A 389 -17.17 17.45 -13.39
N THR A 390 -16.08 17.79 -14.06
CA THR A 390 -15.35 16.86 -14.94
C THR A 390 -14.79 15.68 -14.17
N TYR A 391 -14.14 15.92 -13.02
CA TYR A 391 -13.63 14.85 -12.16
C TYR A 391 -14.74 14.04 -11.49
N THR A 392 -15.87 14.66 -11.15
CA THR A 392 -17.06 13.95 -10.64
C THR A 392 -17.58 12.96 -11.68
N VAL A 393 -17.71 13.41 -12.93
CA VAL A 393 -18.13 12.54 -14.04
C VAL A 393 -17.13 11.41 -14.23
N ALA A 394 -15.82 11.69 -14.21
CA ALA A 394 -14.80 10.64 -14.28
C ALA A 394 -14.92 9.63 -13.13
N GLY A 395 -15.21 10.07 -11.91
CA GLY A 395 -15.38 9.20 -10.74
C GLY A 395 -16.63 8.34 -10.79
N VAL A 396 -17.75 8.93 -11.21
CA VAL A 396 -19.01 8.18 -11.43
C VAL A 396 -18.82 7.14 -12.54
N LEU A 397 -18.21 7.53 -13.66
CA LEU A 397 -17.92 6.60 -14.75
C LEU A 397 -17.00 5.48 -14.27
N ALA A 398 -15.96 5.79 -13.51
CA ALA A 398 -15.05 4.76 -13.00
C ALA A 398 -15.73 3.80 -12.00
N GLY A 399 -16.63 4.29 -11.15
CA GLY A 399 -17.45 3.42 -10.28
C GLY A 399 -18.42 2.53 -11.05
N ILE A 400 -18.89 2.96 -12.23
CA ILE A 400 -19.76 2.14 -13.10
C ILE A 400 -18.95 1.15 -13.94
N PHE A 401 -17.79 1.57 -14.49
CA PHE A 401 -17.01 0.78 -15.45
C PHE A 401 -16.05 -0.24 -14.80
N GLY A 402 -15.73 -0.10 -13.51
CA GLY A 402 -15.01 -1.12 -12.73
C GLY A 402 -13.65 -1.56 -13.31
N GLU A 403 -13.18 -2.74 -12.89
CA GLU A 403 -11.83 -3.34 -13.05
C GLU A 403 -11.14 -3.19 -14.42
N ASN A 404 -11.88 -2.88 -15.50
CA ASN A 404 -11.34 -2.67 -16.85
C ASN A 404 -10.73 -1.28 -17.12
N LEU A 405 -10.95 -0.29 -16.25
CA LEU A 405 -10.49 1.08 -16.51
C LEU A 405 -8.96 1.20 -16.50
N GLN A 406 -8.29 0.45 -15.62
CA GLN A 406 -6.84 0.46 -15.50
C GLN A 406 -6.15 -0.14 -16.74
N ALA A 407 -6.70 -1.21 -17.31
CA ALA A 407 -6.20 -1.81 -18.55
C ALA A 407 -6.37 -0.86 -19.76
N ALA A 408 -7.45 -0.08 -19.80
CA ALA A 408 -7.67 0.91 -20.85
C ALA A 408 -6.65 2.05 -20.80
N PHE A 409 -6.33 2.58 -19.62
CA PHE A 409 -5.34 3.66 -19.47
C PHE A 409 -3.90 3.23 -19.79
N GLN A 410 -3.63 1.93 -19.79
CA GLN A 410 -2.31 1.38 -20.12
C GLN A 410 -2.14 1.02 -21.60
N ASN A 411 -3.17 1.24 -22.43
CA ASN A 411 -3.06 0.99 -23.87
C ASN A 411 -1.95 1.87 -24.49
N PRO A 412 -1.02 1.29 -25.28
CA PRO A 412 0.07 2.04 -25.90
C PRO A 412 -0.35 3.28 -26.68
N TRP A 413 -1.51 3.23 -27.33
CA TRP A 413 -2.06 4.37 -28.07
C TRP A 413 -2.47 5.53 -27.16
N ILE A 414 -3.03 5.24 -25.99
CA ILE A 414 -3.49 6.26 -25.03
C ILE A 414 -2.30 6.92 -24.36
N ILE A 415 -1.34 6.15 -23.86
CA ILE A 415 -0.10 6.67 -23.28
C ILE A 415 0.70 7.46 -24.33
N GLY A 416 0.78 6.96 -25.57
CA GLY A 416 1.44 7.66 -26.67
C GLY A 416 0.79 9.03 -26.97
N SER A 417 -0.55 9.08 -26.99
CA SER A 417 -1.31 10.32 -27.16
C SER A 417 -1.05 11.31 -26.03
N PHE A 418 -1.11 10.89 -24.76
CA PHE A 418 -0.83 11.77 -23.62
C PHE A 418 0.62 12.26 -23.59
N SER A 419 1.58 11.39 -23.89
CA SER A 419 3.00 11.75 -23.99
C SER A 419 3.23 12.80 -25.09
N ALA A 420 2.56 12.65 -26.24
CA ALA A 420 2.59 13.64 -27.31
C ALA A 420 1.98 14.99 -26.89
N VAL A 421 0.84 14.98 -26.18
CA VAL A 421 0.21 16.20 -25.65
C VAL A 421 1.14 16.93 -24.69
N PHE A 422 1.82 16.23 -23.77
CA PHE A 422 2.78 16.84 -22.86
C PHE A 422 4.00 17.40 -23.59
N LEU A 423 4.52 16.68 -24.60
CA LEU A 423 5.63 17.17 -25.42
C LEU A 423 5.25 18.45 -26.17
N LEU A 424 4.05 18.50 -26.76
CA LEU A 424 3.51 19.69 -27.42
C LEU A 424 3.35 20.86 -26.43
N LEU A 425 2.78 20.62 -25.25
CA LEU A 425 2.63 21.66 -24.24
C LEU A 425 3.98 22.21 -23.75
N ALA A 426 4.97 21.33 -23.58
CA ALA A 426 6.32 21.74 -23.21
C ALA A 426 6.98 22.59 -24.31
N LEU A 427 6.85 22.20 -25.59
CA LEU A 427 7.36 22.98 -26.73
C LEU A 427 6.72 24.37 -26.82
N SER A 428 5.43 24.49 -26.49
CA SER A 428 4.73 25.78 -26.35
C SER A 428 5.31 26.63 -25.22
N MET A 429 5.64 26.02 -24.07
CA MET A 429 6.28 26.72 -22.94
C MET A 429 7.69 27.24 -23.28
N PHE A 430 8.45 26.55 -24.12
CA PHE A 430 9.74 27.03 -24.63
C PHE A 430 9.61 28.15 -25.68
N GLY A 431 8.39 28.50 -26.09
CA GLY A 431 8.13 29.55 -27.07
C GLY A 431 8.47 29.16 -28.51
N PHE A 432 8.65 27.86 -28.80
CA PHE A 432 8.93 27.39 -30.16
C PHE A 432 7.75 27.66 -31.11
N TYR A 433 6.54 27.61 -30.56
CA TYR A 433 5.32 28.11 -31.17
C TYR A 433 4.38 28.61 -30.07
N GLU A 434 3.81 29.80 -30.21
CA GLU A 434 2.62 30.14 -29.42
C GLU A 434 1.42 29.48 -30.13
N LEU A 435 0.56 28.77 -29.39
CA LEU A 435 -0.77 28.41 -29.89
C LEU A 435 -1.61 29.68 -30.05
N GLN A 436 -1.27 30.51 -31.03
CA GLN A 436 -2.13 31.60 -31.47
C GLN A 436 -3.19 30.99 -32.37
N LEU A 437 -4.45 31.12 -31.97
CA LEU A 437 -5.59 30.75 -32.79
C LEU A 437 -5.43 31.41 -34.18
N PRO A 438 -5.65 30.68 -35.29
CA PRO A 438 -5.54 31.24 -36.63
C PRO A 438 -6.30 32.57 -36.70
N SER A 439 -5.70 33.61 -37.27
CA SER A 439 -6.25 34.99 -37.24
C SER A 439 -7.70 35.07 -37.78
N ALA A 440 -8.10 34.15 -38.66
CA ALA A 440 -9.48 33.99 -39.14
C ALA A 440 -10.46 33.47 -38.06
N LEU A 441 -10.04 32.53 -37.21
CA LEU A 441 -10.83 32.07 -36.06
C LEU A 441 -10.80 33.10 -34.94
N GLN A 442 -9.64 33.70 -34.70
CA GLN A 442 -9.48 34.71 -33.65
C GLN A 442 -10.35 35.93 -33.94
N SER A 443 -10.37 36.43 -35.19
CA SER A 443 -11.24 37.55 -35.61
C SER A 443 -12.73 37.21 -35.58
N LYS A 444 -13.13 35.96 -35.90
CA LYS A 444 -14.52 35.49 -35.75
C LYS A 444 -14.92 35.38 -34.28
N LEU A 445 -14.06 34.82 -33.43
CA LEU A 445 -14.31 34.71 -32.00
C LEU A 445 -14.34 36.08 -31.33
N THR A 446 -13.45 37.01 -31.69
CA THR A 446 -13.49 38.38 -31.13
C THR A 446 -14.70 39.16 -31.62
N ASN A 447 -15.21 38.93 -32.84
CA ASN A 447 -16.45 39.53 -33.31
C ASN A 447 -17.71 38.94 -32.63
N LEU A 448 -17.71 37.64 -32.31
CA LEU A 448 -18.75 37.02 -31.46
C LEU A 448 -18.62 37.47 -29.99
N SER A 449 -17.40 37.58 -29.48
CA SER A 449 -17.09 37.96 -28.10
C SER A 449 -17.37 39.44 -27.84
N ASN A 450 -17.13 40.34 -28.80
CA ASN A 450 -17.52 41.75 -28.70
C ASN A 450 -19.05 41.95 -28.71
N LYS A 451 -19.81 41.00 -29.29
CA LYS A 451 -21.28 41.00 -29.20
C LYS A 451 -21.80 40.43 -27.88
N GLN A 452 -20.99 39.69 -27.13
CA GLN A 452 -21.34 39.16 -25.80
C GLN A 452 -20.55 39.88 -24.70
N GLN A 453 -21.12 40.95 -24.15
CA GLN A 453 -20.59 41.62 -22.95
C GLN A 453 -20.62 40.74 -21.67
N GLY A 454 -21.01 39.46 -21.77
CA GLY A 454 -21.06 38.47 -20.67
C GLY A 454 -20.27 37.17 -20.90
N GLY A 455 -19.39 37.08 -21.89
CA GLY A 455 -18.78 35.82 -22.35
C GLY A 455 -17.59 35.26 -21.53
N THR A 456 -17.16 35.92 -20.45
CA THR A 456 -15.94 35.51 -19.74
C THR A 456 -16.13 34.24 -18.91
N LEU A 457 -17.32 34.02 -18.35
CA LEU A 457 -17.59 32.82 -17.54
C LEU A 457 -17.61 31.54 -18.38
N THR A 458 -18.22 31.58 -19.56
CA THR A 458 -18.31 30.42 -20.46
C THR A 458 -16.92 30.03 -20.98
N GLY A 459 -16.08 31.00 -21.36
CA GLY A 459 -14.70 30.73 -21.78
C GLY A 459 -13.85 30.13 -20.65
N VAL A 460 -14.01 30.64 -19.43
CA VAL A 460 -13.31 30.11 -18.24
C VAL A 460 -13.79 28.70 -17.88
N ALA A 461 -15.09 28.40 -18.02
CA ALA A 461 -15.63 27.06 -17.80
C ALA A 461 -15.10 26.02 -18.81
N ILE A 462 -15.05 26.38 -20.11
CA ILE A 462 -14.49 25.50 -21.16
C ILE A 462 -13.00 25.23 -20.89
N MET A 463 -12.24 26.27 -20.52
CA MET A 463 -10.84 26.10 -20.15
C MET A 463 -10.68 25.24 -18.90
N GLY A 464 -11.56 25.35 -17.91
CA GLY A 464 -11.60 24.47 -16.72
C GLY A 464 -11.82 23.00 -17.08
N PHE A 465 -12.75 22.71 -17.99
CA PHE A 465 -13.00 21.35 -18.49
C PHE A 465 -11.77 20.78 -19.24
N LEU A 466 -11.19 21.55 -20.16
CA LEU A 466 -9.99 21.13 -20.89
C LEU A 466 -8.79 20.91 -19.95
N SER A 467 -8.67 21.74 -18.92
CA SER A 467 -7.63 21.62 -17.89
C SER A 467 -7.74 20.30 -17.12
N ALA A 468 -8.95 19.89 -16.73
CA ALA A 468 -9.17 18.62 -16.03
C ALA A 468 -8.69 17.42 -16.86
N LEU A 469 -8.90 17.48 -18.19
CA LEU A 469 -8.46 16.44 -19.12
C LEU A 469 -6.92 16.37 -19.24
N ILE A 470 -6.26 17.52 -19.23
CA ILE A 470 -4.79 17.64 -19.33
C ILE A 470 -4.10 17.25 -18.01
N VAL A 471 -4.73 17.54 -16.87
CA VAL A 471 -4.19 17.24 -15.53
C VAL A 471 -4.39 15.76 -15.16
N GLY A 472 -5.36 15.07 -15.79
CA GLY A 472 -5.67 13.65 -15.56
C GLY A 472 -4.45 12.71 -15.47
N PRO A 473 -3.49 12.73 -16.41
CA PRO A 473 -2.33 11.86 -16.36
C PRO A 473 -1.38 12.13 -15.18
N CYS A 474 -1.34 13.36 -14.66
CA CYS A 474 -0.49 13.71 -13.52
C CYS A 474 -1.12 13.33 -12.18
N VAL A 475 -2.44 13.13 -12.15
CA VAL A 475 -3.20 12.74 -10.96
C VAL A 475 -3.54 11.23 -11.02
N ALA A 476 -3.04 10.53 -12.03
CA ALA A 476 -3.31 9.11 -12.25
C ALA A 476 -2.93 8.20 -11.07
N PRO A 477 -1.80 8.37 -10.35
CA PRO A 477 -1.46 7.47 -9.23
C PRO A 477 -2.41 7.58 -8.03
N PRO A 478 -2.72 8.78 -7.48
CA PRO A 478 -3.75 8.91 -6.45
C PRO A 478 -5.14 8.49 -6.93
N LEU A 479 -5.47 8.79 -8.20
CA LEU A 479 -6.73 8.35 -8.81
C LEU A 479 -6.79 6.82 -8.87
N ALA A 480 -5.71 6.12 -9.22
CA ALA A 480 -5.73 4.66 -9.30
C ALA A 480 -6.12 4.01 -7.97
N GLY A 481 -5.54 4.44 -6.85
CA GLY A 481 -5.94 3.96 -5.52
C GLY A 481 -7.40 4.27 -5.18
N ALA A 482 -7.85 5.49 -5.52
CA ALA A 482 -9.25 5.87 -5.37
C ALA A 482 -10.19 5.01 -6.22
N LEU A 483 -9.83 4.76 -7.47
CA LEU A 483 -10.62 4.01 -8.43
C LEU A 483 -10.67 2.52 -8.10
N ILE A 484 -9.60 1.95 -7.54
CA ILE A 484 -9.59 0.58 -7.02
C ILE A 484 -10.57 0.47 -5.85
N TYR A 485 -10.52 1.41 -4.90
CA TYR A 485 -11.46 1.45 -3.78
C TYR A 485 -12.93 1.62 -4.23
N ILE A 486 -13.19 2.57 -5.13
CA ILE A 486 -14.53 2.82 -5.69
C ILE A 486 -15.01 1.63 -6.53
N GLY A 487 -14.12 1.00 -7.30
CA GLY A 487 -14.41 -0.18 -8.11
C GLY A 487 -14.74 -1.41 -7.26
N GLN A 488 -14.07 -1.60 -6.12
CA GLN A 488 -14.37 -2.69 -5.17
C GLN A 488 -15.67 -2.45 -4.38
N THR A 489 -16.00 -1.20 -4.08
CA THR A 489 -17.22 -0.85 -3.33
C THR A 489 -18.45 -0.75 -4.23
N GLY A 490 -18.28 -0.49 -5.53
CA GLY A 490 -19.36 -0.35 -6.50
C GLY A 490 -20.24 0.89 -6.31
N ASP A 491 -19.86 1.79 -5.39
CA ASP A 491 -20.64 2.98 -5.05
C ASP A 491 -20.21 4.18 -5.93
N ALA A 492 -20.90 4.34 -7.06
CA ALA A 492 -20.67 5.43 -8.01
C ALA A 492 -20.91 6.83 -7.39
N LEU A 493 -21.78 6.94 -6.39
CA LEU A 493 -22.06 8.22 -5.73
C LEU A 493 -20.92 8.61 -4.80
N LEU A 494 -20.38 7.65 -4.03
CA LEU A 494 -19.20 7.85 -3.19
C LEU A 494 -17.99 8.25 -4.05
N GLY A 495 -17.78 7.59 -5.18
CA GLY A 495 -16.70 7.92 -6.11
C GLY A 495 -16.82 9.32 -6.72
N GLY A 496 -18.04 9.73 -7.09
CA GLY A 496 -18.32 11.09 -7.55
C GLY A 496 -18.02 12.15 -6.49
N ILE A 497 -18.51 11.95 -5.26
CA ILE A 497 -18.31 12.90 -4.16
C ILE A 497 -16.83 12.99 -3.73
N ALA A 498 -16.12 11.87 -3.69
CA ALA A 498 -14.69 11.83 -3.35
C ALA A 498 -13.84 12.61 -4.36
N LEU A 499 -14.04 12.40 -5.68
CA LEU A 499 -13.30 13.13 -6.70
C LEU A 499 -13.71 14.61 -6.79
N PHE A 500 -14.97 14.94 -6.48
CA PHE A 500 -15.41 16.32 -6.33
C PHE A 500 -14.66 17.03 -5.19
N ALA A 501 -14.56 16.39 -4.02
CA ALA A 501 -13.85 16.92 -2.86
C ALA A 501 -12.36 17.12 -3.13
N MET A 502 -11.72 16.17 -3.82
CA MET A 502 -10.33 16.27 -4.26
C MET A 502 -10.12 17.45 -5.21
N SER A 503 -10.99 17.63 -6.21
CA SER A 503 -10.93 18.75 -7.14
C SER A 503 -11.10 20.10 -6.44
N ILE A 504 -11.97 20.19 -5.43
CA ILE A 504 -12.10 21.40 -4.60
C ILE A 504 -10.81 21.64 -3.80
N GLY A 505 -10.21 20.61 -3.21
CA GLY A 505 -8.94 20.72 -2.49
C GLY A 505 -7.82 21.29 -3.37
N MET A 506 -7.74 20.81 -4.61
CA MET A 506 -6.80 21.30 -5.62
C MET A 506 -7.11 22.73 -6.09
N GLY A 507 -8.40 23.08 -6.19
CA GLY A 507 -8.86 24.40 -6.60
C GLY A 507 -8.73 25.48 -5.53
N ALA A 508 -8.61 25.10 -4.25
CA ALA A 508 -8.54 26.05 -3.13
C ALA A 508 -7.31 27.00 -3.22
N PRO A 509 -6.08 26.52 -3.49
CA PRO A 509 -4.95 27.40 -3.75
C PRO A 509 -5.14 28.32 -4.97
N LEU A 510 -5.77 27.82 -6.04
CA LEU A 510 -6.06 28.63 -7.23
C LEU A 510 -7.08 29.74 -6.93
N LEU A 511 -8.10 29.46 -6.10
CA LEU A 511 -9.05 30.46 -5.63
C LEU A 511 -8.38 31.53 -4.77
N LEU A 512 -7.48 31.11 -3.87
CA LEU A 512 -6.73 32.01 -2.99
C LEU A 512 -5.76 32.90 -3.79
N LEU A 513 -5.07 32.34 -4.77
CA LEU A 513 -4.19 33.10 -5.65
C LEU A 513 -4.98 33.99 -6.61
N GLY A 514 -6.08 33.50 -7.20
CA GLY A 514 -6.94 34.27 -8.11
C GLY A 514 -7.62 35.47 -7.45
N THR A 515 -8.02 35.34 -6.18
CA THR A 515 -8.54 36.47 -5.38
C THR A 515 -7.46 37.49 -5.03
N SER A 516 -6.22 37.04 -4.87
CA SER A 516 -5.05 37.85 -4.52
C SER A 516 -4.28 38.41 -5.73
N ALA A 517 -4.63 37.94 -6.94
CA ALA A 517 -3.88 38.14 -8.19
C ALA A 517 -3.77 39.60 -8.66
N GLY A 518 -4.53 40.52 -8.06
CA GLY A 518 -4.41 41.96 -8.33
C GLY A 518 -3.44 42.72 -7.42
N LYS A 519 -2.99 42.11 -6.31
CA LYS A 519 -2.22 42.82 -5.25
C LYS A 519 -0.90 42.16 -4.87
N LEU A 520 -0.79 40.83 -5.04
CA LEU A 520 0.38 40.05 -4.62
C LEU A 520 1.28 39.57 -5.76
N LEU A 521 0.72 39.39 -6.97
CA LEU A 521 1.46 38.80 -8.09
C LEU A 521 2.22 39.87 -8.89
N PRO A 522 3.54 39.71 -9.13
CA PRO A 522 4.29 40.61 -10.00
C PRO A 522 3.76 40.53 -11.43
N ARG A 523 3.85 41.65 -12.17
CA ARG A 523 3.48 41.67 -13.59
C ARG A 523 4.30 40.62 -14.34
N ALA A 524 3.66 39.91 -15.28
CA ALA A 524 4.35 38.99 -16.17
C ALA A 524 5.52 39.73 -16.86
N GLY A 525 6.73 39.18 -16.72
CA GLY A 525 7.98 39.74 -17.24
C GLY A 525 9.02 38.63 -17.36
N ALA A 526 10.31 38.98 -17.53
CA ALA A 526 11.39 38.01 -17.81
C ALA A 526 11.55 36.86 -16.79
N TRP A 527 11.08 37.03 -15.55
CA TRP A 527 11.05 35.94 -14.58
C TRP A 527 10.10 34.81 -14.99
N MET A 528 8.99 35.13 -15.66
CA MET A 528 8.01 34.16 -16.14
C MET A 528 8.62 33.22 -17.20
N ASP A 529 9.52 33.72 -18.04
CA ASP A 529 10.15 32.92 -19.09
C ASP A 529 11.11 31.88 -18.50
N ASN A 530 11.83 32.24 -17.43
CA ASN A 530 12.64 31.28 -16.67
C ASN A 530 11.78 30.19 -16.01
N VAL A 531 10.62 30.58 -15.45
CA VAL A 531 9.67 29.63 -14.83
C VAL A 531 9.09 28.68 -15.88
N LYS A 532 8.65 29.20 -17.04
CA LYS A 532 8.17 28.38 -18.17
C LYS A 532 9.23 27.39 -18.65
N ALA A 533 10.49 27.81 -18.74
CA ALA A 533 11.58 26.92 -19.16
C ALA A 533 11.79 25.77 -18.16
N VAL A 534 11.80 26.04 -16.86
CA VAL A 534 11.95 25.00 -15.82
C VAL A 534 10.79 24.01 -15.85
N PHE A 535 9.55 24.50 -15.90
CA PHE A 535 8.37 23.63 -15.97
C PHE A 535 8.26 22.89 -17.32
N GLY A 536 8.70 23.50 -18.42
CA GLY A 536 8.79 22.86 -19.73
C GLY A 536 9.72 21.64 -19.71
N VAL A 537 10.92 21.77 -19.13
CA VAL A 537 11.86 20.64 -18.97
C VAL A 537 11.24 19.54 -18.12
N MET A 538 10.59 19.91 -17.01
CA MET A 538 9.93 18.94 -16.13
C MET A 538 8.77 18.20 -16.82
N LEU A 539 7.96 18.90 -17.64
CA LEU A 539 6.91 18.28 -18.44
C LEU A 539 7.45 17.30 -19.49
N ILE A 540 8.59 17.61 -20.14
CA ILE A 540 9.26 16.63 -21.02
C ILE A 540 9.77 15.43 -20.20
N GLY A 541 10.28 15.65 -18.99
CA GLY A 541 10.71 14.57 -18.10
C GLY A 541 9.56 13.59 -17.78
N VAL A 542 8.38 14.12 -17.44
CA VAL A 542 7.17 13.30 -17.22
C VAL A 542 6.74 12.61 -18.52
N ALA A 543 6.79 13.29 -19.66
CA ALA A 543 6.46 12.70 -20.96
C ALA A 543 7.40 11.53 -21.32
N ILE A 544 8.71 11.67 -21.09
CA ILE A 544 9.69 10.60 -21.33
C ILE A 544 9.48 9.45 -20.34
N TRP A 545 9.22 9.74 -19.06
CA TRP A 545 8.91 8.73 -18.07
C TRP A 545 7.67 7.92 -18.43
N MET A 546 6.61 8.60 -18.89
CA MET A 546 5.37 7.94 -19.34
C MET A 546 5.59 7.13 -20.63
N ALA A 547 6.28 7.70 -21.61
CA ALA A 547 6.63 7.03 -22.85
C ALA A 547 7.55 5.81 -22.60
N GLY A 548 8.36 5.86 -21.54
CA GLY A 548 9.21 4.76 -21.13
C GLY A 548 8.50 3.49 -20.67
N ARG A 549 7.18 3.56 -20.45
CA ARG A 549 6.34 2.36 -20.26
C ARG A 549 6.19 1.52 -21.53
N ILE A 550 6.45 2.10 -22.71
CA ILE A 550 6.25 1.46 -24.03
C ILE A 550 7.55 1.42 -24.83
N LEU A 551 8.44 2.39 -24.65
CA LEU A 551 9.72 2.43 -25.34
C LEU A 551 10.75 1.52 -24.67
N PRO A 552 11.62 0.87 -25.45
CA PRO A 552 12.68 0.03 -24.92
C PRO A 552 13.71 0.86 -24.13
N SER A 553 14.44 0.21 -23.22
CA SER A 553 15.34 0.86 -22.25
C SER A 553 16.38 1.79 -22.89
N GLU A 554 16.82 1.48 -24.10
CA GLU A 554 17.83 2.24 -24.83
C GLU A 554 17.26 3.60 -25.28
N ALA A 555 16.02 3.61 -25.77
CA ALA A 555 15.37 4.82 -26.28
C ALA A 555 15.00 5.78 -25.14
N THR A 556 14.61 5.26 -23.98
CA THR A 556 14.33 6.06 -22.78
C THR A 556 15.60 6.69 -22.22
N MET A 557 16.70 5.95 -22.08
CA MET A 557 17.97 6.54 -21.65
C MET A 557 18.47 7.60 -22.63
N LEU A 558 18.32 7.38 -23.94
CA LEU A 558 18.68 8.37 -24.96
C LEU A 558 17.86 9.65 -24.79
N ALA A 559 16.55 9.52 -24.60
CA ALA A 559 15.65 10.65 -24.41
C ALA A 559 16.00 11.45 -23.14
N TRP A 560 16.28 10.76 -22.02
CA TRP A 560 16.75 11.40 -20.77
C TRP A 560 18.09 12.11 -20.96
N ALA A 561 19.05 11.48 -21.64
CA ALA A 561 20.34 12.09 -21.91
C ALA A 561 20.22 13.34 -22.79
N LEU A 562 19.41 13.28 -23.87
CA LEU A 562 19.11 14.44 -24.71
C LEU A 562 18.44 15.56 -23.90
N LEU A 563 17.46 15.24 -23.07
CA LEU A 563 16.77 16.23 -22.22
C LEU A 563 17.77 16.96 -21.32
N LEU A 564 18.65 16.22 -20.63
CA LEU A 564 19.63 16.79 -19.71
C LEU A 564 20.68 17.64 -20.43
N ILE A 565 21.16 17.19 -21.59
CA ILE A 565 22.13 17.92 -22.41
C ILE A 565 21.50 19.21 -22.96
N ILE A 566 20.29 19.13 -23.53
CA ILE A 566 19.59 20.31 -24.08
C ILE A 566 19.27 21.31 -22.96
N SER A 567 18.85 20.83 -21.80
CA SER A 567 18.57 21.67 -20.63
C SER A 567 19.84 22.36 -20.10
N ALA A 568 20.97 21.64 -20.08
CA ALA A 568 22.26 22.21 -19.71
C ALA A 568 22.73 23.32 -20.66
N VAL A 569 22.55 23.12 -21.97
CA VAL A 569 22.85 24.14 -22.98
C VAL A 569 21.95 25.37 -22.77
N TYR A 570 20.65 25.16 -22.53
CA TYR A 570 19.69 26.25 -22.30
C TYR A 570 19.97 27.05 -21.01
N LEU A 571 20.54 26.41 -19.99
CA LEU A 571 21.02 27.06 -18.76
C LEU A 571 22.31 27.88 -18.95
N GLY A 572 22.86 27.91 -20.16
CA GLY A 572 24.06 28.69 -20.49
C GLY A 572 25.36 28.02 -20.01
N ALA A 573 25.41 26.68 -19.94
CA ALA A 573 26.62 25.94 -19.52
C ALA A 573 27.89 26.35 -20.30
N PHE A 574 27.74 26.76 -21.56
CA PHE A 574 28.84 27.18 -22.44
C PHE A 574 28.95 28.71 -22.62
N GLU A 575 28.08 29.51 -22.01
CA GLU A 575 28.15 30.97 -22.12
C GLU A 575 29.25 31.56 -21.24
N SER A 576 29.93 32.61 -21.74
CA SER A 576 30.98 33.31 -21.00
C SER A 576 30.39 34.15 -19.87
N THR A 577 30.91 33.97 -18.64
CA THR A 577 30.42 34.63 -17.41
C THR A 577 31.05 36.00 -17.17
N ALA A 578 31.47 36.69 -18.24
CA ALA A 578 32.35 37.85 -18.13
C ALA A 578 31.80 39.00 -17.26
N GLU A 579 30.47 39.21 -17.15
CA GLU A 579 29.88 40.26 -16.30
C GLU A 579 28.45 39.94 -15.77
N LYS A 580 28.24 38.84 -15.03
CA LYS A 580 26.91 38.54 -14.45
C LYS A 580 26.94 38.15 -12.96
N SER A 581 25.84 38.51 -12.27
CA SER A 581 25.51 38.27 -10.85
C SER A 581 25.86 36.84 -10.36
N GLY A 582 26.22 36.69 -9.08
CA GLY A 582 26.60 35.40 -8.48
C GLY A 582 25.62 34.25 -8.72
N TRP A 583 24.32 34.54 -8.85
CA TRP A 583 23.29 33.55 -9.21
C TRP A 583 23.49 32.92 -10.59
N SER A 584 24.00 33.67 -11.57
CA SER A 584 24.29 33.13 -12.91
C SER A 584 25.44 32.10 -12.91
N LYS A 585 26.39 32.24 -11.98
CA LYS A 585 27.49 31.30 -11.81
C LYS A 585 27.03 29.98 -11.19
N LEU A 586 26.05 30.02 -10.27
CA LEU A 586 25.42 28.83 -9.69
C LEU A 586 24.61 28.05 -10.73
N PHE A 587 23.74 28.73 -11.50
CA PHE A 587 22.97 28.06 -12.57
C PHE A 587 23.87 27.44 -13.64
N LYS A 588 25.02 28.07 -13.95
CA LYS A 588 26.04 27.50 -14.83
C LYS A 588 26.68 26.24 -14.24
N GLY A 589 27.03 26.25 -12.96
CA GLY A 589 27.57 25.07 -12.27
C GLY A 589 26.58 23.90 -12.29
N PHE A 590 25.31 24.18 -12.03
CA PHE A 590 24.24 23.19 -12.13
C PHE A 590 24.06 22.67 -13.56
N GLY A 591 24.01 23.56 -14.56
CA GLY A 591 23.95 23.19 -15.98
C GLY A 591 25.14 22.32 -16.42
N LEU A 592 26.36 22.65 -15.99
CA LEU A 592 27.54 21.83 -16.30
C LEU A 592 27.47 20.45 -15.64
N SER A 593 26.97 20.36 -14.40
CA SER A 593 26.74 19.07 -13.72
C SER A 593 25.70 18.22 -14.46
N LEU A 594 24.61 18.82 -14.93
CA LEU A 594 23.59 18.14 -15.73
C LEU A 594 24.16 17.68 -17.08
N PHE A 595 25.00 18.48 -17.72
CA PHE A 595 25.68 18.11 -18.97
C PHE A 595 26.57 16.90 -18.78
N VAL A 596 27.43 16.93 -17.74
CA VAL A 596 28.32 15.81 -17.41
C VAL A 596 27.52 14.54 -17.13
N TYR A 597 26.42 14.65 -16.37
CA TYR A 597 25.54 13.50 -16.11
C TYR A 597 24.85 12.97 -17.38
N GLY A 598 24.39 13.86 -18.27
CA GLY A 598 23.82 13.47 -19.57
C GLY A 598 24.83 12.76 -20.48
N VAL A 599 26.08 13.21 -20.49
CA VAL A 599 27.18 12.54 -21.22
C VAL A 599 27.51 11.18 -20.61
N ILE A 600 27.51 11.09 -19.27
CA ILE A 600 27.67 9.84 -18.54
C ILE A 600 26.57 8.83 -18.91
N LEU A 601 25.31 9.26 -19.00
CA LEU A 601 24.21 8.39 -19.45
C LEU A 601 24.39 7.92 -20.89
N LEU A 602 24.84 8.79 -21.81
CA LEU A 602 25.18 8.38 -23.18
C LEU A 602 26.31 7.33 -23.22
N LEU A 603 27.37 7.55 -22.43
CA LEU A 603 28.49 6.61 -22.34
C LEU A 603 28.08 5.27 -21.71
N GLY A 604 27.24 5.30 -20.68
CA GLY A 604 26.68 4.09 -20.05
C GLY A 604 25.77 3.31 -21.00
N MET A 605 24.92 3.99 -21.76
CA MET A 605 24.08 3.37 -22.79
C MET A 605 24.92 2.75 -23.92
N LEU A 606 25.94 3.46 -24.42
CA LEU A 606 26.87 2.91 -25.42
C LEU A 606 27.66 1.71 -24.90
N ALA A 607 27.89 1.64 -23.59
CA ALA A 607 28.49 0.50 -22.91
C ALA A 607 27.49 -0.64 -22.65
N GLY A 608 26.19 -0.45 -22.91
CA GLY A 608 25.14 -1.47 -22.72
C GLY A 608 24.52 -1.50 -21.31
N SER A 609 24.74 -0.47 -20.49
CA SER A 609 24.02 -0.32 -19.22
C SER A 609 22.54 -0.06 -19.47
N LYS A 610 21.66 -0.71 -18.69
CA LYS A 610 20.19 -0.47 -18.69
C LYS A 610 19.71 0.34 -17.48
N ASP A 611 20.61 0.68 -16.56
CA ASP A 611 20.29 1.36 -15.30
C ASP A 611 20.54 2.87 -15.38
N MET A 612 19.48 3.65 -15.15
CA MET A 612 19.52 5.12 -15.11
C MET A 612 20.29 5.67 -13.90
N LEU A 613 20.32 4.95 -12.78
CA LEU A 613 20.97 5.36 -11.53
C LEU A 613 22.46 4.95 -11.46
N GLN A 614 22.86 3.91 -12.19
CA GLN A 614 24.24 3.39 -12.18
C GLN A 614 24.79 3.16 -13.61
N PRO A 615 24.84 4.20 -14.46
CA PRO A 615 25.29 4.06 -15.85
C PRO A 615 26.75 3.58 -15.99
N LEU A 616 27.60 3.82 -14.99
CA LEU A 616 29.02 3.46 -15.01
C LEU A 616 29.35 2.07 -14.46
N LYS A 617 28.36 1.31 -13.96
CA LYS A 617 28.60 -0.01 -13.37
C LYS A 617 29.28 -0.98 -14.36
N VAL A 618 29.00 -0.81 -15.65
CA VAL A 618 29.62 -1.56 -16.74
C VAL A 618 31.15 -1.35 -16.81
N PHE A 619 31.66 -0.21 -16.33
CA PHE A 619 33.09 0.12 -16.35
C PHE A 619 33.82 -0.24 -15.04
N GLN A 620 33.11 -0.60 -13.97
CA GLN A 620 33.72 -1.03 -12.69
C GLN A 620 34.29 -2.46 -12.74
N GLY A 621 33.99 -3.23 -13.79
CA GLY A 621 34.66 -4.50 -14.11
C GLY A 621 35.75 -4.26 -15.15
N GLY A 622 37.02 -4.24 -14.74
CA GLY A 622 38.14 -3.98 -15.64
C GLY A 622 38.24 -4.96 -16.81
N GLY A 623 38.23 -4.43 -18.04
CA GLY A 623 39.06 -4.92 -19.16
C GLY A 623 38.99 -6.40 -19.51
N GLN A 624 37.85 -7.06 -19.34
CA GLN A 624 37.56 -8.33 -19.96
C GLN A 624 36.11 -8.23 -20.42
N SER A 625 35.87 -8.48 -21.71
CA SER A 625 34.56 -8.89 -22.21
C SER A 625 34.21 -10.22 -21.55
N PHE A 626 33.87 -10.19 -20.26
CA PHE A 626 33.09 -11.24 -19.67
C PHE A 626 31.72 -11.09 -20.28
N THR A 627 31.38 -12.03 -21.15
CA THR A 627 30.10 -12.73 -21.04
C THR A 627 30.00 -13.18 -19.58
N GLN A 628 29.67 -12.25 -18.69
CA GLN A 628 29.25 -12.58 -17.36
C GLN A 628 27.86 -13.12 -17.62
N GLN A 629 27.84 -14.43 -17.85
CA GLN A 629 26.72 -15.28 -17.63
C GLN A 629 26.37 -15.08 -16.15
N GLN A 630 25.72 -13.95 -15.85
CA GLN A 630 24.75 -13.93 -14.78
C GLN A 630 23.90 -15.17 -15.08
N ASN A 631 23.78 -16.08 -14.11
CA ASN A 631 22.76 -17.11 -14.16
C ASN A 631 21.42 -16.39 -14.09
N GLU A 632 21.08 -15.64 -15.14
CA GLU A 632 19.76 -15.13 -15.37
C GLU A 632 18.90 -16.37 -15.53
N LEU A 633 17.95 -16.52 -14.60
CA LEU A 633 17.07 -17.66 -14.56
C LEU A 633 16.45 -17.85 -15.95
N ALA A 634 16.67 -19.02 -16.55
CA ALA A 634 16.24 -19.29 -17.91
C ALA A 634 14.71 -19.53 -17.93
N PHE A 635 13.95 -18.45 -18.03
CA PHE A 635 12.49 -18.51 -18.16
C PHE A 635 12.07 -18.92 -19.57
N ASN A 636 11.35 -20.04 -19.68
CA ASN A 636 10.70 -20.44 -20.92
C ASN A 636 9.39 -19.68 -21.07
N LYS A 637 9.21 -18.96 -22.18
CA LYS A 637 7.98 -18.21 -22.43
C LYS A 637 6.84 -19.16 -22.81
N ILE A 638 5.68 -18.98 -22.19
CA ILE A 638 4.44 -19.65 -22.55
C ILE A 638 3.36 -18.61 -22.87
N LYS A 639 2.39 -18.98 -23.72
CA LYS A 639 1.28 -18.09 -24.07
C LYS A 639 -0.09 -18.72 -23.87
N SER A 640 -0.24 -20.00 -24.20
CA SER A 640 -1.54 -20.66 -24.15
C SER A 640 -1.68 -21.64 -22.99
N ILE A 641 -2.94 -21.96 -22.65
CA ILE A 641 -3.31 -23.01 -21.71
C ILE A 641 -2.76 -24.37 -22.18
N ASP A 642 -2.83 -24.65 -23.49
CA ASP A 642 -2.36 -25.90 -24.09
C ASP A 642 -0.83 -26.07 -23.95
N ASP A 643 -0.07 -24.97 -24.04
CA ASP A 643 1.38 -25.00 -23.84
C ASP A 643 1.73 -25.30 -22.38
N LEU A 644 0.98 -24.74 -21.43
CA LEU A 644 1.14 -25.01 -20.01
C LEU A 644 0.83 -26.48 -19.70
N ASP A 645 -0.29 -27.01 -20.19
CA ASP A 645 -0.72 -28.38 -19.88
C ASP A 645 0.26 -29.44 -20.41
N LYS A 646 0.89 -29.19 -21.57
CA LYS A 646 1.96 -30.07 -22.09
C LYS A 646 3.15 -30.16 -21.15
N ILE A 647 3.56 -29.04 -20.55
CA ILE A 647 4.71 -28.99 -19.64
C ILE A 647 4.35 -29.58 -18.27
N LEU A 648 3.14 -29.30 -17.78
CA LEU A 648 2.65 -29.87 -16.52
C LEU A 648 2.49 -31.40 -16.60
N ALA A 649 2.21 -31.96 -17.78
CA ALA A 649 2.12 -33.40 -17.99
C ALA A 649 3.45 -34.15 -17.76
N GLU A 650 4.60 -33.46 -17.78
CA GLU A 650 5.90 -34.07 -17.47
C GLU A 650 6.10 -34.34 -15.96
N GLY A 651 5.24 -33.79 -15.09
CA GLY A 651 5.27 -34.03 -13.65
C GLY A 651 6.46 -33.42 -12.90
N LYS A 652 7.30 -32.64 -13.57
CA LYS A 652 8.44 -31.92 -12.97
C LYS A 652 7.96 -30.74 -12.12
N PRO A 653 8.74 -30.28 -11.12
CA PRO A 653 8.46 -29.04 -10.41
C PRO A 653 8.52 -27.87 -11.39
N VAL A 654 7.44 -27.08 -11.44
CA VAL A 654 7.29 -25.95 -12.36
C VAL A 654 6.95 -24.69 -11.55
N MET A 655 7.61 -23.58 -11.87
CA MET A 655 7.22 -22.26 -11.41
C MET A 655 6.72 -21.46 -12.61
N LEU A 656 5.49 -20.95 -12.53
CA LEU A 656 4.87 -20.12 -13.56
C LEU A 656 4.76 -18.68 -13.07
N ASP A 657 5.47 -17.77 -13.72
CA ASP A 657 5.45 -16.33 -13.48
C ASP A 657 4.53 -15.61 -14.49
N PHE A 658 3.47 -14.97 -14.02
CA PHE A 658 2.64 -14.05 -14.80
C PHE A 658 3.26 -12.66 -14.78
N TYR A 659 3.74 -12.23 -15.94
CA TYR A 659 4.54 -11.03 -16.12
C TYR A 659 3.89 -10.05 -17.11
N ALA A 660 4.11 -8.75 -16.91
CA ALA A 660 3.85 -7.74 -17.94
C ALA A 660 4.87 -6.59 -17.91
N ASP A 661 5.17 -5.99 -19.06
CA ASP A 661 6.11 -4.85 -19.15
C ASP A 661 5.61 -3.60 -18.41
N TRP A 662 4.29 -3.40 -18.37
CA TRP A 662 3.67 -2.28 -17.67
C TRP A 662 3.60 -2.47 -16.14
N CYS A 663 3.92 -3.66 -15.64
CA CYS A 663 3.84 -4.02 -14.23
C CYS A 663 5.12 -3.65 -13.48
N VAL A 664 5.05 -2.63 -12.61
CA VAL A 664 6.21 -2.14 -11.84
C VAL A 664 6.70 -3.22 -10.88
N SER A 665 5.80 -3.86 -10.14
CA SER A 665 6.15 -4.90 -9.18
C SER A 665 6.79 -6.13 -9.84
N CYS A 666 6.47 -6.41 -11.11
CA CYS A 666 7.13 -7.46 -11.89
C CYS A 666 8.60 -7.10 -12.14
N LYS A 667 8.88 -5.85 -12.52
CA LYS A 667 10.24 -5.33 -12.68
C LYS A 667 11.01 -5.28 -11.38
N GLU A 668 10.35 -4.93 -10.28
CA GLU A 668 10.94 -4.98 -8.95
C GLU A 668 11.32 -6.43 -8.58
N MET A 669 10.47 -7.42 -8.83
CA MET A 669 10.83 -8.82 -8.59
C MET A 669 11.99 -9.29 -9.46
N GLU A 670 12.03 -8.92 -10.75
CA GLU A 670 13.17 -9.24 -11.64
C GLU A 670 14.48 -8.64 -11.10
N GLN A 671 14.44 -7.40 -10.62
CA GLN A 671 15.63 -6.68 -10.16
C GLN A 671 16.08 -7.01 -8.74
N PHE A 672 15.15 -7.28 -7.81
CA PHE A 672 15.45 -7.44 -6.39
C PHE A 672 15.26 -8.87 -5.87
N THR A 673 14.44 -9.69 -6.51
CA THR A 673 14.09 -11.04 -6.02
C THR A 673 14.76 -12.12 -6.86
N PHE A 674 14.60 -12.09 -8.19
CA PHE A 674 15.16 -13.10 -9.10
C PHE A 674 16.68 -12.94 -9.35
N SER A 675 17.22 -11.75 -9.07
CA SER A 675 18.65 -11.47 -9.11
C SER A 675 19.41 -11.99 -7.88
N ASP A 676 18.70 -12.33 -6.79
CA ASP A 676 19.32 -12.79 -5.54
C ASP A 676 19.86 -14.23 -5.68
N PRO A 677 21.14 -14.49 -5.35
CA PRO A 677 21.73 -15.82 -5.42
C PRO A 677 20.99 -16.90 -4.60
N LYS A 678 20.34 -16.54 -3.49
CA LYS A 678 19.57 -17.49 -2.66
C LYS A 678 18.35 -18.01 -3.41
N VAL A 679 17.63 -17.11 -4.09
CA VAL A 679 16.46 -17.45 -4.90
C VAL A 679 16.87 -18.30 -6.09
N GLN A 680 17.97 -17.93 -6.76
CA GLN A 680 18.50 -18.71 -7.88
C GLN A 680 18.85 -20.14 -7.48
N LYS A 681 19.47 -20.31 -6.31
CA LYS A 681 19.80 -21.63 -5.76
C LYS A 681 18.55 -22.43 -5.36
N ALA A 682 17.56 -21.79 -4.77
CA ALA A 682 16.30 -22.45 -4.40
C ALA A 682 15.51 -22.97 -5.63
N LEU A 683 15.62 -22.25 -6.76
CA LEU A 683 15.00 -22.60 -8.03
C LEU A 683 15.80 -23.62 -8.86
N GLU A 684 16.95 -24.11 -8.37
CA GLU A 684 17.71 -25.15 -9.07
C GLU A 684 16.87 -26.43 -9.25
N GLY A 685 16.78 -26.91 -10.49
CA GLY A 685 15.98 -28.09 -10.83
C GLY A 685 14.48 -27.84 -10.96
N VAL A 686 14.02 -26.59 -10.87
CA VAL A 686 12.64 -26.17 -11.15
C VAL A 686 12.55 -25.67 -12.59
N THR A 687 11.50 -26.08 -13.31
CA THR A 687 11.23 -25.57 -14.66
C THR A 687 10.56 -24.21 -14.55
N LEU A 688 11.24 -23.16 -15.00
CA LEU A 688 10.76 -21.78 -14.90
C LEU A 688 10.02 -21.38 -16.17
N LEU A 689 8.75 -21.03 -16.02
CA LEU A 689 7.88 -20.57 -17.09
C LEU A 689 7.51 -19.11 -16.86
N LYS A 690 7.44 -18.33 -17.95
CA LYS A 690 6.97 -16.94 -17.92
C LYS A 690 5.81 -16.77 -18.89
N ALA A 691 4.64 -16.45 -18.37
CA ALA A 691 3.47 -16.04 -19.14
C ALA A 691 3.49 -14.51 -19.30
N ASP A 692 3.82 -14.05 -20.50
CA ASP A 692 3.86 -12.63 -20.84
C ASP A 692 2.46 -12.16 -21.23
N VAL A 693 1.75 -11.52 -20.29
CA VAL A 693 0.38 -11.01 -20.47
C VAL A 693 0.36 -9.51 -20.81
N THR A 694 1.47 -8.96 -21.31
CA THR A 694 1.60 -7.54 -21.66
C THR A 694 0.54 -7.10 -22.68
N ALA A 695 0.21 -7.96 -23.64
CA ALA A 695 -0.79 -7.67 -24.68
C ALA A 695 -2.23 -7.71 -24.16
N ASN A 696 -2.49 -8.48 -23.09
CA ASN A 696 -3.80 -8.70 -22.49
C ASN A 696 -4.86 -9.12 -23.54
N ASP A 697 -4.47 -10.03 -24.43
CA ASP A 697 -5.34 -10.58 -25.46
C ASP A 697 -6.31 -11.64 -24.89
N ASP A 698 -7.24 -12.15 -25.70
CA ASP A 698 -8.24 -13.11 -25.21
C ASP A 698 -7.62 -14.42 -24.71
N THR A 699 -6.43 -14.79 -25.22
CA THR A 699 -5.65 -15.95 -24.77
C THR A 699 -5.06 -15.69 -23.39
N ASP A 700 -4.48 -14.50 -23.19
CA ASP A 700 -3.91 -14.07 -21.90
C ASP A 700 -5.00 -14.03 -20.82
N LYS A 701 -6.17 -13.47 -21.16
CA LYS A 701 -7.35 -13.43 -20.27
C LYS A 701 -7.86 -14.83 -19.96
N ALA A 702 -7.90 -15.74 -20.93
CA ALA A 702 -8.31 -17.12 -20.70
C ALA A 702 -7.34 -17.84 -19.74
N LEU A 703 -6.03 -17.64 -19.91
CA LEU A 703 -5.00 -18.20 -19.05
C LEU A 703 -5.10 -17.65 -17.62
N MET A 704 -5.23 -16.34 -17.45
CA MET A 704 -5.41 -15.70 -16.13
C MET A 704 -6.72 -16.14 -15.46
N LYS A 705 -7.82 -16.22 -16.23
CA LYS A 705 -9.13 -16.64 -15.73
C LYS A 705 -9.13 -18.09 -15.24
N ARG A 706 -8.39 -19.00 -15.89
CA ARG A 706 -8.24 -20.39 -15.44
C ARG A 706 -7.75 -20.49 -14.00
N PHE A 707 -6.83 -19.62 -13.61
CA PHE A 707 -6.21 -19.62 -12.28
C PHE A 707 -6.80 -18.59 -11.31
N GLY A 708 -7.76 -17.77 -11.76
CA GLY A 708 -8.37 -16.71 -10.97
C GLY A 708 -7.41 -15.54 -10.68
N ILE A 709 -6.49 -15.26 -11.61
CA ILE A 709 -5.53 -14.16 -11.50
C ILE A 709 -6.16 -12.90 -12.12
N ILE A 710 -6.13 -11.79 -11.37
CA ILE A 710 -6.72 -10.50 -11.80
C ILE A 710 -5.67 -9.64 -12.53
N GLY A 711 -4.38 -9.83 -12.22
CA GLY A 711 -3.28 -9.17 -12.89
C GLY A 711 -1.91 -9.63 -12.38
N PRO A 712 -0.82 -9.27 -13.08
CA PRO A 712 0.55 -9.54 -12.69
C PRO A 712 1.06 -8.55 -11.60
N PRO A 713 2.09 -8.90 -10.81
CA PRO A 713 2.81 -10.18 -10.83
C PRO A 713 2.04 -11.24 -10.04
N ALA A 714 1.96 -12.45 -10.61
CA ALA A 714 1.45 -13.62 -9.90
C ALA A 714 2.30 -14.83 -10.23
N ILE A 715 2.78 -15.53 -9.21
CA ILE A 715 3.65 -16.70 -9.36
C ILE A 715 2.93 -17.92 -8.79
N LEU A 716 2.82 -18.95 -9.61
CA LEU A 716 2.21 -20.23 -9.27
C LEU A 716 3.27 -21.32 -9.24
N PHE A 717 3.17 -22.21 -8.27
CA PHE A 717 4.06 -23.37 -8.15
C PHE A 717 3.27 -24.65 -8.43
N PHE A 718 3.85 -25.55 -9.20
CA PHE A 718 3.26 -26.83 -9.54
C PHE A 718 4.21 -27.97 -9.21
N GLU A 719 3.67 -29.03 -8.64
CA GLU A 719 4.39 -30.26 -8.35
C GLU A 719 3.53 -31.45 -8.80
N GLN A 720 4.11 -32.39 -9.57
CA GLN A 720 3.38 -33.51 -10.17
C GLN A 720 2.14 -33.08 -10.99
N GLY A 721 2.20 -31.90 -11.62
CA GLY A 721 1.10 -31.34 -12.41
C GLY A 721 -0.05 -30.73 -11.58
N GLN A 722 0.04 -30.72 -10.25
CA GLN A 722 -0.93 -30.07 -9.37
C GLN A 722 -0.40 -28.74 -8.83
N GLU A 723 -1.27 -27.74 -8.78
CA GLU A 723 -0.94 -26.41 -8.25
C GLU A 723 -0.87 -26.43 -6.72
N ARG A 724 0.23 -25.92 -6.16
CA ARG A 724 0.40 -25.62 -4.74
C ARG A 724 -0.21 -24.26 -4.40
N LYS A 725 -1.55 -24.22 -4.32
CA LYS A 725 -2.31 -22.97 -4.15
C LYS A 725 -1.93 -22.18 -2.90
N ALA A 726 -1.56 -22.84 -1.81
CA ALA A 726 -1.18 -22.18 -0.55
C ALA A 726 0.13 -21.39 -0.66
N GLN A 727 0.96 -21.69 -1.66
CA GLN A 727 2.27 -21.09 -1.89
C GLN A 727 2.24 -20.12 -3.07
N ARG A 728 1.05 -19.83 -3.62
CA ARG A 728 0.89 -18.83 -4.67
C ARG A 728 1.32 -17.46 -4.16
N VAL A 729 2.14 -16.77 -4.95
CA VAL A 729 2.58 -15.40 -4.65
C VAL A 729 1.82 -14.44 -5.56
N VAL A 730 1.22 -13.40 -4.98
CA VAL A 730 0.58 -12.31 -5.73
C VAL A 730 1.18 -11.01 -5.22
N GLY A 731 1.64 -10.16 -6.13
CA GLY A 731 2.36 -8.94 -5.77
C GLY A 731 3.87 -9.16 -5.56
N PHE A 732 4.56 -8.08 -5.21
CA PHE A 732 6.00 -8.11 -4.96
C PHE A 732 6.32 -8.84 -3.65
N LYS A 733 7.34 -9.70 -3.66
CA LYS A 733 7.88 -10.36 -2.48
C LYS A 733 9.40 -10.27 -2.44
N LYS A 734 9.97 -9.93 -1.28
CA LYS A 734 11.43 -9.84 -1.08
C LYS A 734 12.10 -11.21 -1.20
N ALA A 735 13.40 -11.22 -1.49
CA ALA A 735 14.18 -12.43 -1.74
C ALA A 735 14.09 -13.49 -0.63
N ASP A 736 14.23 -13.11 0.65
CA ASP A 736 14.22 -14.08 1.76
C ASP A 736 12.84 -14.75 1.93
N GLU A 737 11.76 -13.96 1.90
CA GLU A 737 10.40 -14.48 2.00
C GLU A 737 9.99 -15.29 0.76
N PHE A 738 10.48 -14.91 -0.42
CA PHE A 738 10.23 -15.66 -1.65
C PHE A 738 10.97 -17.01 -1.63
N THR A 739 12.20 -17.03 -1.11
CA THR A 739 12.98 -18.26 -0.90
C THR A 739 12.25 -19.24 0.02
N GLN A 740 11.68 -18.76 1.13
CA GLN A 740 10.88 -19.60 2.02
C GLN A 740 9.64 -20.19 1.32
N THR A 741 8.96 -19.40 0.48
CA THR A 741 7.82 -19.90 -0.29
C THR A 741 8.23 -20.97 -1.31
N ILE A 742 9.38 -20.83 -1.98
CA ILE A 742 9.90 -21.86 -2.88
C ILE A 742 10.20 -23.16 -2.11
N GLN A 743 10.83 -23.06 -0.94
CA GLN A 743 11.15 -24.22 -0.09
C GLN A 743 9.88 -24.95 0.36
N GLN A 744 8.87 -24.21 0.80
CA GLN A 744 7.56 -24.77 1.17
C GLN A 744 6.80 -25.35 -0.04
N ALA A 745 6.99 -24.81 -1.24
CA ALA A 745 6.30 -25.27 -2.45
C ALA A 745 6.86 -26.60 -2.97
N PHE A 746 8.15 -26.87 -2.75
CA PHE A 746 8.86 -28.05 -3.29
C PHE A 746 9.44 -28.97 -2.21
N ASN A 747 9.13 -28.75 -0.93
CA ASN A 747 9.66 -29.50 0.22
C ASN A 747 11.20 -29.64 0.19
N LYS A 748 11.91 -28.52 0.03
CA LYS A 748 13.38 -28.46 -0.08
C LYS A 748 14.05 -27.75 1.09
#